data_AF-A0A4U5X1B4-F1
#
_entry.id   AF-A0A4U5X1B4-F1
#
_cell.length_a   1.000
_cell.length_b   1.000
_cell.length_c   1.000
_cell.angle_alpha   90.00
_cell.angle_beta   90.00
_cell.angle_gamma   90.00
#
_symmetry.space_group_name_H-M   'P 1'
#
loop_
_entity.id
_entity.type
_entity.pdbx_description
1 polymer ?
#
loop_
_entity_poly.entity_id
_entity_poly.type
_entity_poly.pdbx_seq_one_letter_code
_entity_poly.pdbx_strand_id
1 'polypeptide(L)'
;MRPGGCMYDDQRPVYLHFLDRELGKSVDFQVTARLVEQLLKLLSLTCSATFYCGISVIWENPALDADCRRFMALLGETDVLDAVSYNGTVEEFYESRQRLYAHDAERYPLYFVGGPDGLRAIRATLHKPQDTTSALLGDLEAWAAGLRPRADSGSTTATALQVTEAALRARAGEAITYSFFHPFLLRAGGTPPDVGAIRRQISLAYSRHYLGFADGDIVTGVKGLSFFDGELSTSFPLYDVPLLFLLLDVAGLSPLVEQPWLARRTFWDPFLGGLRDGDEYRIGATVRTILETAHLRLPPAVRGGSQYAARTRIASLIRQARHDVGTLSPRPLTVWQENGGSIAVPAAEALLASARASLEGIAALLRGGPSGIGHPEYGKGRGDPVDNVAAPKGGHVTPAGHRQLGARPRLLLLTATQVETKCVLDTFAQVLGPREKPLFGEHTTYFRLGEAHGCDIYLAQSEAGASGPGGSILTAYDAFRFLDPALVVMVGIAFGAKPGEQQVGDILVSRQVVAYESQRVGGQGTRHRLVPRGDRVSASPRLLDRCRTVDIDWHLSTVHFGLLLSGEKLIDSADYLDQVAAQFGHEAVGGEMEGAGLYAAAYRQRKEWIVVKAISDWADGKKHERKVERQQLAATRAAQFVAALVTGGGLAPGLAQAGATVERDDIGPPRAECAAADGDTAGFGSTDRESASS
;
A
#
# COMPACT_ATOMS: atom_id res chain seq x y z
N MET A 1 -4.76 12.35 -35.75
CA MET A 1 -4.83 10.96 -36.23
C MET A 1 -3.75 10.77 -37.27
N ARG A 2 -2.76 9.88 -37.04
CA ARG A 2 -1.78 9.50 -38.06
C ARG A 2 -2.55 8.82 -39.23
N PRO A 3 -2.37 9.22 -40.49
CA PRO A 3 -2.92 8.49 -41.63
C PRO A 3 -2.05 7.25 -41.85
N GLY A 4 -2.61 6.08 -41.53
CA GLY A 4 -1.88 4.80 -41.56
C GLY A 4 -1.97 4.10 -40.21
N GLY A 5 -3.18 3.66 -39.86
CA GLY A 5 -3.42 2.91 -38.63
C GLY A 5 -2.76 1.53 -38.71
N CYS A 6 -1.71 1.34 -37.92
CA CYS A 6 -1.34 -0.01 -37.48
C CYS A 6 -2.45 -0.47 -36.51
N MET A 7 -3.21 -1.49 -36.89
CA MET A 7 -4.37 -2.02 -36.16
C MET A 7 -4.02 -2.75 -34.84
N TYR A 8 -2.96 -2.36 -34.13
CA TYR A 8 -2.39 -3.14 -33.01
C TYR A 8 -2.36 -2.49 -31.63
N ASP A 9 -2.74 -1.21 -31.46
CA ASP A 9 -2.64 -0.54 -30.16
C ASP A 9 -4.02 -0.36 -29.51
N ASP A 10 -4.48 -1.39 -28.78
CA ASP A 10 -5.70 -1.36 -27.95
C ASP A 10 -5.41 -0.79 -26.53
N GLN A 11 -4.18 -0.31 -26.28
CA GLN A 11 -3.82 0.34 -25.02
C GLN A 11 -3.89 1.86 -25.13
N ARG A 12 -4.47 2.51 -24.12
CA ARG A 12 -4.52 3.97 -24.07
C ARG A 12 -3.11 4.57 -23.93
N PRO A 13 -2.77 5.64 -24.66
CA PRO A 13 -1.49 6.30 -24.49
C PRO A 13 -1.26 6.77 -23.05
N VAL A 14 -0.02 6.69 -22.56
CA VAL A 14 0.33 7.05 -21.18
C VAL A 14 0.86 8.48 -21.12
N TYR A 15 0.12 9.36 -20.44
CA TYR A 15 0.57 10.70 -20.13
C TYR A 15 1.58 10.69 -18.98
N LEU A 16 2.79 11.16 -19.25
CA LEU A 16 3.89 11.21 -18.27
C LEU A 16 3.73 12.40 -17.30
N HIS A 17 2.59 12.46 -16.60
CA HIS A 17 2.24 13.54 -15.66
C HIS A 17 3.27 13.72 -14.53
N PHE A 18 4.02 12.68 -14.16
CA PHE A 18 5.06 12.75 -13.14
C PHE A 18 6.25 13.63 -13.55
N LEU A 19 6.35 14.03 -14.82
CA LEU A 19 7.32 15.01 -15.30
C LEU A 19 6.84 16.45 -15.11
N ASP A 20 5.55 16.69 -14.88
CA ASP A 20 4.99 18.02 -14.64
C ASP A 20 5.42 18.54 -13.27
N ARG A 21 6.34 19.51 -13.29
CA ARG A 21 6.87 20.14 -12.08
C ARG A 21 5.85 20.98 -11.32
N GLU A 22 4.86 21.59 -11.99
CA GLU A 22 3.84 22.38 -11.30
C GLU A 22 2.83 21.44 -10.61
N LEU A 23 2.52 20.30 -11.24
CA LEU A 23 1.82 19.19 -10.61
C LEU A 23 2.58 18.69 -9.39
N GLY A 24 3.88 18.38 -9.51
CA GLY A 24 4.70 17.94 -8.39
C GLY A 24 4.71 18.93 -7.22
N LYS A 25 4.93 20.22 -7.50
CA LYS A 25 4.91 21.31 -6.50
C LYS A 25 3.56 21.46 -5.79
N SER A 26 2.46 21.02 -6.38
CA SER A 26 1.13 21.15 -5.77
C SER A 26 0.86 20.14 -4.64
N VAL A 27 1.70 19.10 -4.55
CA VAL A 27 1.63 18.00 -3.57
C VAL A 27 2.99 17.70 -2.93
N ASP A 28 3.93 18.66 -2.98
CA ASP A 28 5.30 18.54 -2.45
C ASP A 28 6.08 17.31 -2.97
N PHE A 29 5.79 16.90 -4.21
CA PHE A 29 6.49 15.83 -4.90
C PHE A 29 7.70 16.37 -5.69
N GLN A 30 8.86 15.75 -5.46
CA GLN A 30 10.10 16.06 -6.18
C GLN A 30 10.47 14.90 -7.10
N VAL A 31 10.49 15.18 -8.40
CA VAL A 31 10.97 14.24 -9.42
C VAL A 31 12.49 14.23 -9.45
N THR A 32 13.08 13.05 -9.66
CA THR A 32 14.54 12.84 -9.81
C THR A 32 14.83 12.10 -11.11
N ALA A 33 16.01 12.31 -11.70
CA ALA A 33 16.49 11.59 -12.88
C ALA A 33 16.31 10.06 -12.73
N ARG A 34 16.79 9.52 -11.60
CA ARG A 34 16.67 8.09 -11.28
C ARG A 34 15.22 7.59 -11.29
N LEU A 35 14.29 8.33 -10.69
CA LEU A 35 12.88 7.95 -10.67
C LEU A 35 12.29 7.97 -12.09
N VAL A 36 12.60 8.99 -12.89
CA VAL A 36 12.13 9.09 -14.28
C VAL A 36 12.62 7.89 -15.10
N GLU A 37 13.92 7.59 -15.03
CA GLU A 37 14.50 6.46 -15.73
C GLU A 37 13.85 5.14 -15.30
N GLN A 38 13.66 4.93 -13.99
CA GLN A 38 12.99 3.73 -13.47
C GLN A 38 11.56 3.59 -13.98
N LEU A 39 10.76 4.67 -13.96
CA LEU A 39 9.38 4.65 -14.44
C LEU A 39 9.30 4.39 -15.95
N LEU A 40 10.16 5.04 -16.75
CA LEU A 40 10.20 4.83 -18.19
C LEU A 40 10.58 3.38 -18.53
N LYS A 41 11.63 2.84 -17.90
CA LYS A 41 12.04 1.43 -18.09
C LYS A 41 10.95 0.45 -17.65
N LEU A 42 10.32 0.71 -16.50
CA LEU A 42 9.22 -0.10 -15.99
C LEU A 42 8.07 -0.15 -17.00
N LEU A 43 7.61 1.00 -17.48
CA LEU A 43 6.54 1.07 -18.47
C LEU A 43 6.96 0.39 -19.77
N SER A 44 8.14 0.67 -20.32
CA SER A 44 8.62 0.05 -21.56
C SER A 44 8.71 -1.48 -21.46
N LEU A 45 9.03 -2.05 -20.30
CA LEU A 45 9.09 -3.51 -20.10
C LEU A 45 7.71 -4.16 -19.92
N THR A 46 6.68 -3.39 -19.58
CA THR A 46 5.40 -3.94 -19.10
C THR A 46 4.17 -3.50 -19.89
N CYS A 47 4.31 -2.54 -20.80
CA CYS A 47 3.24 -2.09 -21.67
C CYS A 47 3.78 -1.72 -23.06
N SER A 48 2.92 -1.83 -24.05
CA SER A 48 3.20 -1.43 -25.44
C SER A 48 2.56 -0.08 -25.80
N ALA A 49 1.93 0.57 -24.83
CA ALA A 49 1.30 1.87 -24.99
C ALA A 49 2.33 2.95 -25.37
N THR A 50 1.90 3.87 -26.23
CA THR A 50 2.68 5.07 -26.56
C THR A 50 2.72 6.01 -25.36
N PHE A 51 3.91 6.48 -24.98
CA PHE A 51 4.05 7.50 -23.95
C PHE A 51 3.96 8.88 -24.57
N TYR A 52 3.43 9.85 -23.85
CA TYR A 52 3.44 11.22 -24.33
C TYR A 52 3.50 12.25 -23.21
N CYS A 53 4.06 13.40 -23.53
CA CYS A 53 4.01 14.59 -22.67
C CYS A 53 4.25 15.86 -23.49
N GLY A 54 3.97 17.02 -22.91
CA GLY A 54 4.30 18.29 -23.56
C GLY A 54 5.81 18.46 -23.68
N ILE A 55 6.30 18.93 -24.84
CA ILE A 55 7.73 19.19 -25.05
C ILE A 55 8.30 20.20 -24.03
N SER A 56 7.48 21.15 -23.56
CA SER A 56 7.83 22.08 -22.48
C SER A 56 8.14 21.35 -21.16
N VAL A 57 7.43 20.27 -20.87
CA VAL A 57 7.60 19.50 -19.63
C VAL A 57 8.96 18.78 -19.62
N ILE A 58 9.47 18.37 -20.78
CA ILE A 58 10.82 17.78 -20.89
C ILE A 58 11.88 18.88 -20.84
N TRP A 59 11.70 19.95 -21.62
CA TRP A 59 12.68 21.03 -21.72
C TRP A 59 12.91 21.72 -20.39
N GLU A 60 11.82 22.09 -19.72
CA GLU A 60 11.87 22.94 -18.55
C GLU A 60 12.12 22.16 -17.24
N ASN A 61 12.29 20.83 -17.30
CA ASN A 61 12.46 20.01 -16.10
C ASN A 61 13.94 19.88 -15.69
N PRO A 62 14.35 20.52 -14.58
CA PRO A 62 15.74 20.51 -14.13
C PRO A 62 16.19 19.16 -13.56
N ALA A 63 15.25 18.25 -13.25
CA ALA A 63 15.57 16.95 -12.72
C ALA A 63 16.07 15.96 -13.79
N LEU A 64 15.92 16.28 -15.08
CA LEU A 64 16.36 15.45 -16.18
C LEU A 64 17.82 15.74 -16.51
N ASP A 65 18.71 14.84 -16.08
CA ASP A 65 20.13 14.86 -16.43
C ASP A 65 20.37 14.44 -17.90
N ALA A 66 21.63 14.47 -18.31
CA ALA A 66 22.02 14.15 -19.68
C ALA A 66 21.67 12.71 -20.07
N ASP A 67 21.79 11.75 -19.15
CA ASP A 67 21.57 10.34 -19.42
C ASP A 67 20.08 10.01 -19.53
N CYS A 68 19.23 10.62 -18.70
CA CYS A 68 17.78 10.54 -18.84
C CYS A 68 17.31 11.13 -20.17
N ARG A 69 17.86 12.28 -20.57
CA ARG A 69 17.52 12.92 -21.85
C ARG A 69 17.90 12.04 -23.04
N ARG A 70 19.06 11.36 -22.99
CA ARG A 70 19.46 10.38 -24.01
C ARG A 70 18.50 9.19 -24.07
N PHE A 71 18.06 8.66 -22.93
CA PHE A 71 17.08 7.57 -22.91
C PHE A 71 15.73 8.01 -23.48
N MET A 72 15.25 9.20 -23.14
CA MET A 72 14.03 9.76 -23.71
C MET A 72 14.15 10.02 -25.21
N ALA A 73 15.33 10.47 -25.69
CA ALA A 73 15.60 10.60 -27.12
C ALA A 73 15.52 9.24 -27.83
N LEU A 74 16.11 8.18 -27.25
CA LEU A 74 16.01 6.81 -27.75
C LEU A 74 14.56 6.33 -27.81
N LEU A 75 13.75 6.61 -26.78
CA LEU A 75 12.31 6.32 -26.79
C LEU A 75 11.57 7.08 -27.90
N GLY A 76 11.96 8.32 -28.20
CA GLY A 76 11.40 9.10 -29.29
C GLY A 76 11.82 8.58 -30.68
N GLU A 77 13.07 8.15 -30.84
CA GLU A 77 13.59 7.56 -32.07
C GLU A 77 12.94 6.20 -32.41
N THR A 78 12.44 5.50 -31.38
CA THR A 78 11.76 4.20 -31.49
C THR A 78 10.23 4.32 -31.47
N ASP A 79 9.68 5.52 -31.65
CA ASP A 79 8.23 5.80 -31.63
C ASP A 79 7.53 5.35 -30.32
N VAL A 80 8.26 5.19 -29.21
CA VAL A 80 7.70 4.85 -27.89
C VAL A 80 7.25 6.10 -27.14
N LEU A 81 7.94 7.23 -27.32
CA LEU A 81 7.62 8.51 -26.66
C LEU A 81 7.32 9.61 -27.69
N ASP A 82 6.12 10.17 -27.59
CA ASP A 82 5.71 11.35 -28.35
C ASP A 82 5.83 12.64 -27.51
N ALA A 83 6.66 13.59 -27.99
CA ALA A 83 6.69 14.95 -27.43
C ALA A 83 5.66 15.83 -28.15
N VAL A 84 4.63 16.28 -27.41
CA VAL A 84 3.53 17.07 -27.95
C VAL A 84 3.90 18.55 -28.00
N SER A 85 3.67 19.17 -29.16
CA SER A 85 3.86 20.61 -29.38
C SER A 85 2.65 21.22 -30.09
N TYR A 86 2.42 22.51 -29.86
CA TYR A 86 1.42 23.33 -30.58
C TYR A 86 2.02 24.03 -31.80
N ASN A 87 3.33 23.89 -31.99
CA ASN A 87 4.09 24.55 -33.03
C ASN A 87 4.73 23.47 -33.92
N GLY A 88 4.81 23.74 -35.22
CA GLY A 88 5.27 22.78 -36.22
C GLY A 88 6.77 22.54 -36.19
N THR A 89 7.53 23.49 -35.66
CA THR A 89 9.00 23.40 -35.51
C THR A 89 9.46 23.70 -34.09
N VAL A 90 10.70 23.28 -33.78
CA VAL A 90 11.38 23.60 -32.52
C VAL A 90 11.58 25.10 -32.38
N GLU A 91 11.91 25.77 -33.47
CA GLU A 91 12.11 27.21 -33.56
C GLU A 91 10.80 27.97 -33.27
N GLU A 92 9.70 27.60 -33.93
CA GLU A 92 8.37 28.18 -33.68
C GLU A 92 7.92 27.97 -32.22
N PHE A 93 8.17 26.78 -31.67
CA PHE A 93 7.88 26.50 -30.27
C PHE A 93 8.69 27.39 -29.34
N TYR A 94 10.00 27.53 -29.58
CA TYR A 94 10.90 28.32 -28.75
C TYR A 94 10.51 29.80 -28.77
N GLU A 95 10.28 30.38 -29.96
CA GLU A 95 9.82 31.76 -30.13
C GLU A 95 8.43 32.00 -29.51
N SER A 96 7.52 31.03 -29.62
CA SER A 96 6.21 31.09 -28.97
C SER A 96 6.35 31.22 -27.45
N ARG A 97 7.24 30.43 -26.83
CA ARG A 97 7.49 30.48 -25.38
C ARG A 97 8.20 31.75 -24.93
N GLN A 98 9.12 32.30 -25.74
CA GLN A 98 9.72 33.60 -25.48
C GLN A 98 8.67 34.71 -25.39
N ARG A 99 7.70 34.74 -26.30
CA ARG A 99 6.58 35.70 -26.26
C ARG A 99 5.68 35.48 -25.04
N LEU A 100 5.31 34.22 -24.78
CA LEU A 100 4.39 33.87 -23.69
C LEU A 100 4.99 34.19 -22.30
N TYR A 101 6.27 33.92 -22.10
CA TYR A 101 6.96 34.08 -20.81
C TYR A 101 7.76 35.39 -20.70
N ALA A 102 7.61 36.33 -21.63
CA ALA A 102 8.34 37.60 -21.63
C ALA A 102 8.17 38.37 -20.30
N HIS A 103 7.01 38.23 -19.64
CA HIS A 103 6.70 38.87 -18.36
C HIS A 103 7.28 38.14 -17.12
N ASP A 104 7.82 36.93 -17.28
CA ASP A 104 8.34 36.07 -16.20
C ASP A 104 9.66 35.38 -16.64
N ALA A 105 10.53 36.14 -17.33
CA ALA A 105 11.73 35.59 -17.96
C ALA A 105 12.72 34.97 -16.96
N GLU A 106 12.83 35.52 -15.74
CA GLU A 106 13.69 35.00 -14.67
C GLU A 106 13.30 33.57 -14.25
N ARG A 107 12.01 33.24 -14.30
CA ARG A 107 11.51 31.89 -13.98
C ARG A 107 11.76 30.87 -15.09
N TYR A 108 11.89 31.33 -16.33
CA TYR A 108 12.04 30.48 -17.52
C TYR A 108 13.32 30.80 -18.32
N PRO A 109 14.51 30.78 -17.69
CA PRO A 109 15.74 31.28 -18.30
C PRO A 109 16.17 30.49 -19.55
N LEU A 110 15.74 29.22 -19.66
CA LEU A 110 16.06 28.33 -20.79
C LEU A 110 15.56 28.84 -22.16
N TYR A 111 14.58 29.75 -22.18
CA TYR A 111 14.07 30.35 -23.42
C TYR A 111 14.76 31.67 -23.77
N PHE A 112 15.56 32.23 -22.87
CA PHE A 112 16.21 33.53 -23.03
C PHE A 112 17.74 33.41 -23.02
N VAL A 113 18.27 32.26 -22.64
CA VAL A 113 19.71 31.96 -22.55
C VAL A 113 20.00 30.62 -23.24
N GLY A 114 20.92 30.60 -24.22
CA GLY A 114 21.50 29.36 -24.77
C GLY A 114 20.86 28.76 -26.02
N GLY A 115 19.82 29.37 -26.59
CA GLY A 115 19.21 28.96 -27.88
C GLY A 115 18.48 27.60 -27.86
N PRO A 116 17.86 27.19 -28.99
CA PRO A 116 16.99 26.00 -29.03
C PRO A 116 17.73 24.66 -29.29
N ASP A 117 19.06 24.65 -29.43
CA ASP A 117 19.81 23.46 -29.89
C ASP A 117 19.60 22.24 -29.00
N GLY A 118 19.53 22.41 -27.68
CA GLY A 118 19.26 21.31 -26.74
C GLY A 118 17.85 20.72 -26.88
N LEU A 119 16.91 21.45 -27.49
CA LEU A 119 15.55 20.99 -27.73
C LEU A 119 15.45 20.09 -28.96
N ARG A 120 16.37 20.22 -29.92
CA ARG A 120 16.36 19.46 -31.19
C ARG A 120 16.52 17.95 -31.01
N ALA A 121 17.09 17.52 -29.87
CA ALA A 121 17.18 16.11 -29.48
C ALA A 121 15.82 15.51 -29.07
N ILE A 122 14.82 16.35 -28.77
CA ILE A 122 13.46 15.94 -28.39
C ILE A 122 12.57 16.27 -29.60
N ARG A 123 12.43 15.33 -30.53
CA ARG A 123 11.59 15.53 -31.72
C ARG A 123 10.14 15.73 -31.30
N ALA A 124 9.55 16.87 -31.68
CA ALA A 124 8.10 17.05 -31.58
C ALA A 124 7.43 16.17 -32.65
N THR A 125 6.60 15.22 -32.23
CA THR A 125 6.02 14.21 -33.11
C THR A 125 4.50 14.32 -33.25
N LEU A 126 3.84 15.10 -32.37
CA LEU A 126 2.39 15.30 -32.40
C LEU A 126 2.01 16.79 -32.32
N HIS A 127 1.24 17.24 -33.32
CA HIS A 127 0.67 18.58 -33.38
C HIS A 127 -0.74 18.59 -32.77
N LYS A 128 -0.96 19.45 -31.77
CA LYS A 128 -2.26 19.64 -31.12
C LYS A 128 -2.90 20.97 -31.56
N PRO A 129 -4.07 20.96 -32.24
CA PRO A 129 -4.68 22.18 -32.77
C PRO A 129 -5.53 22.99 -31.76
N GLN A 130 -5.68 22.54 -30.51
CA GLN A 130 -6.54 23.19 -29.51
C GLN A 130 -5.72 24.02 -28.51
N ASP A 131 -6.15 25.25 -28.23
CA ASP A 131 -5.53 26.11 -27.21
C ASP A 131 -5.75 25.56 -25.80
N THR A 132 -4.64 25.26 -25.11
CA THR A 132 -4.60 24.84 -23.70
C THR A 132 -5.30 25.84 -22.79
N THR A 133 -5.17 27.12 -23.08
CA THR A 133 -5.63 28.20 -22.21
C THR A 133 -7.15 28.22 -22.10
N SER A 134 -7.85 28.07 -23.23
CA SER A 134 -9.31 28.00 -23.28
C SER A 134 -9.88 26.80 -22.53
N ALA A 135 -9.23 25.64 -22.63
CA ALA A 135 -9.65 24.43 -21.91
C ALA A 135 -9.43 24.53 -20.39
N LEU A 136 -8.28 25.09 -19.96
CA LEU A 136 -8.04 25.35 -18.53
C LEU A 136 -9.04 26.36 -17.97
N LEU A 137 -9.35 27.41 -18.73
CA LEU A 137 -10.31 28.43 -18.31
C LEU A 137 -11.66 27.80 -17.97
N GLY A 138 -12.25 27.04 -18.91
CA GLY A 138 -13.53 26.39 -18.69
C GLY A 138 -13.52 25.41 -17.51
N ASP A 139 -12.42 24.68 -17.29
CA ASP A 139 -12.31 23.75 -16.16
C ASP A 139 -12.24 24.48 -14.80
N LEU A 140 -11.50 25.59 -14.74
CA LEU A 140 -11.38 26.40 -13.53
C LEU A 140 -12.65 27.18 -13.21
N GLU A 141 -13.35 27.70 -14.23
CA GLU A 141 -14.66 28.34 -14.07
C GLU A 141 -15.69 27.34 -13.52
N ALA A 142 -15.76 26.13 -14.08
CA ALA A 142 -16.66 25.10 -13.60
C ALA A 142 -16.34 24.65 -12.17
N TRP A 143 -15.06 24.58 -11.80
CA TRP A 143 -14.64 24.29 -10.43
C TRP A 143 -15.02 25.41 -9.45
N ALA A 144 -14.74 26.66 -9.80
CA ALA A 144 -15.08 27.83 -8.97
C ALA A 144 -16.60 27.97 -8.76
N ALA A 145 -17.40 27.67 -9.79
CA ALA A 145 -18.85 27.66 -9.73
C ALA A 145 -19.44 26.44 -8.98
N GLY A 146 -18.62 25.49 -8.54
CA GLY A 146 -19.09 24.27 -7.87
C GLY A 146 -19.81 23.29 -8.80
N LEU A 147 -19.68 23.45 -10.12
CA LEU A 147 -20.27 22.58 -11.14
C LEU A 147 -19.50 21.26 -11.32
N ARG A 148 -18.30 21.16 -10.73
CA ARG A 148 -17.52 19.92 -10.67
C ARG A 148 -17.44 19.35 -9.26
N PRO A 149 -17.43 18.01 -9.12
CA PRO A 149 -17.08 17.35 -7.87
C PRO A 149 -15.72 17.84 -7.36
N ARG A 150 -15.64 18.15 -6.07
CA ARG A 150 -14.41 18.62 -5.45
C ARG A 150 -13.54 17.41 -5.09
N ALA A 151 -12.47 17.22 -5.86
CA ALA A 151 -11.41 16.24 -5.62
C ALA A 151 -10.88 16.28 -4.17
N ASP A 152 -10.91 17.47 -3.57
CA ASP A 152 -10.34 17.76 -2.26
C ASP A 152 -11.36 18.49 -1.38
N SER A 153 -12.50 17.84 -1.13
CA SER A 153 -13.60 18.41 -0.33
C SER A 153 -13.19 18.86 1.09
N GLY A 154 -12.08 18.35 1.61
CA GLY A 154 -11.51 18.72 2.92
C GLY A 154 -10.53 19.90 2.91
N SER A 155 -9.89 20.22 1.78
CA SER A 155 -8.92 21.34 1.70
C SER A 155 -9.32 22.48 0.76
N THR A 156 -10.32 22.28 -0.10
CA THR A 156 -10.84 23.35 -0.96
C THR A 156 -11.65 24.34 -0.13
N THR A 157 -11.08 25.52 0.11
CA THR A 157 -11.73 26.57 0.91
C THR A 157 -12.66 27.44 0.06
N ALA A 158 -13.58 28.15 0.72
CA ALA A 158 -14.39 29.17 0.06
C ALA A 158 -13.51 30.31 -0.51
N THR A 159 -12.44 30.66 0.19
CA THR A 159 -11.47 31.69 -0.25
C THR A 159 -10.81 31.32 -1.57
N ALA A 160 -10.36 30.07 -1.72
CA ALA A 160 -9.74 29.60 -2.97
C ALA A 160 -10.69 29.73 -4.16
N LEU A 161 -11.96 29.35 -3.99
CA LEU A 161 -12.98 29.43 -5.03
C LEU A 161 -13.29 30.88 -5.42
N GLN A 162 -13.50 31.76 -4.44
CA GLN A 162 -13.77 33.17 -4.67
C GLN A 162 -12.60 33.88 -5.36
N VAL A 163 -11.36 33.57 -4.93
CA VAL A 163 -10.15 34.13 -5.53
C VAL A 163 -10.00 33.67 -6.97
N THR A 164 -10.25 32.38 -7.26
CA THR A 164 -10.22 31.87 -8.63
C THR A 164 -11.26 32.54 -9.50
N GLU A 165 -12.51 32.65 -9.04
CA GLU A 165 -13.57 33.34 -9.80
C GLU A 165 -13.23 34.80 -10.08
N ALA A 166 -12.78 35.55 -9.07
CA ALA A 166 -12.41 36.95 -9.21
C ALA A 166 -11.21 37.14 -10.15
N ALA A 167 -10.20 36.28 -10.07
CA ALA A 167 -9.02 36.33 -10.93
C ALA A 167 -9.38 36.02 -12.38
N LEU A 168 -10.19 34.99 -12.64
CA LEU A 168 -10.59 34.62 -14.00
C LEU A 168 -11.45 35.71 -14.67
N ARG A 169 -12.36 36.36 -13.93
CA ARG A 169 -13.15 37.50 -14.44
C ARG A 169 -12.29 38.72 -14.81
N ALA A 170 -11.17 38.92 -14.10
CA ALA A 170 -10.26 40.04 -14.31
C ALA A 170 -9.20 39.76 -15.40
N ARG A 171 -9.17 38.56 -15.96
CA ARG A 171 -8.16 38.12 -16.93
C ARG A 171 -8.33 38.83 -18.27
N ALA A 172 -7.25 39.42 -18.78
CA ALA A 172 -7.19 40.11 -20.07
C ALA A 172 -6.33 39.37 -21.11
N GLY A 173 -6.01 38.10 -20.88
CA GLY A 173 -5.30 37.22 -21.83
C GLY A 173 -4.05 36.53 -21.25
N GLU A 174 -3.72 36.77 -19.98
CA GLU A 174 -2.54 36.25 -19.29
C GLU A 174 -2.53 34.71 -19.23
N ALA A 175 -1.35 34.09 -19.14
CA ALA A 175 -1.26 32.64 -18.97
C ALA A 175 -1.85 32.19 -17.62
N ILE A 176 -2.64 31.10 -17.64
CA ILE A 176 -3.22 30.52 -16.43
C ILE A 176 -2.12 29.73 -15.68
N THR A 177 -1.40 30.44 -14.80
CA THR A 177 -0.39 29.87 -13.90
C THR A 177 -0.69 30.29 -12.46
N TYR A 178 -0.11 29.62 -11.47
CA TYR A 178 -0.29 30.04 -10.07
C TYR A 178 0.12 31.51 -9.83
N SER A 179 1.15 32.01 -10.53
CA SER A 179 1.61 33.40 -10.41
C SER A 179 0.52 34.42 -10.76
N PHE A 180 -0.39 34.08 -11.67
CA PHE A 180 -1.54 34.92 -12.02
C PHE A 180 -2.51 35.06 -10.84
N PHE A 181 -2.76 33.98 -10.09
CA PHE A 181 -3.68 33.98 -8.94
C PHE A 181 -3.05 34.57 -7.67
N HIS A 182 -1.73 34.54 -7.54
CA HIS A 182 -1.02 34.94 -6.33
C HIS A 182 -1.35 36.36 -5.82
N PRO A 183 -1.39 37.42 -6.67
CA PRO A 183 -1.78 38.76 -6.21
C PRO A 183 -3.21 38.85 -5.68
N PHE A 184 -4.15 38.09 -6.26
CA PHE A 184 -5.53 38.04 -5.80
C PHE A 184 -5.64 37.34 -4.45
N LEU A 185 -4.89 36.25 -4.28
CA LEU A 185 -4.85 35.50 -3.05
C LEU A 185 -4.24 36.31 -1.89
N LEU A 186 -3.17 37.06 -2.15
CA LEU A 186 -2.57 37.97 -1.16
C LEU A 186 -3.57 39.04 -0.70
N ARG A 187 -4.30 39.66 -1.62
CA ARG A 187 -5.33 40.67 -1.29
C ARG A 187 -6.49 40.09 -0.47
N ALA A 188 -6.83 38.82 -0.69
CA ALA A 188 -7.89 38.12 0.03
C ALA A 188 -7.45 37.54 1.38
N GLY A 189 -6.19 37.72 1.80
CA GLY A 189 -5.67 37.12 3.03
C GLY A 189 -5.54 35.60 2.96
N GLY A 190 -5.23 35.06 1.78
CA GLY A 190 -5.19 33.62 1.55
C GLY A 190 -4.10 32.89 2.34
N THR A 191 -4.37 31.61 2.58
CA THR A 191 -3.62 30.70 3.44
C THR A 191 -2.90 29.62 2.63
N PRO A 192 -1.92 28.88 3.21
CA PRO A 192 -1.26 27.78 2.51
C PRO A 192 -2.20 26.70 1.94
N PRO A 193 -3.31 26.31 2.61
CA PRO A 193 -4.35 25.46 2.01
C PRO A 193 -4.94 26.03 0.72
N ASP A 194 -5.22 27.33 0.67
CA ASP A 194 -5.79 27.99 -0.52
C ASP A 194 -4.81 27.93 -1.70
N VAL A 195 -3.53 28.18 -1.41
CA VAL A 195 -2.43 28.04 -2.38
C VAL A 195 -2.41 26.62 -2.94
N GLY A 196 -2.44 25.62 -2.06
CA GLY A 196 -2.42 24.21 -2.45
C GLY A 196 -3.63 23.83 -3.31
N ALA A 197 -4.84 24.27 -2.92
CA ALA A 197 -6.07 23.98 -3.65
C ALA A 197 -6.05 24.55 -5.08
N ILE A 198 -5.67 25.82 -5.24
CA ILE A 198 -5.57 26.47 -6.56
C ILE A 198 -4.51 25.77 -7.42
N ARG A 199 -3.33 25.47 -6.86
CA ARG A 199 -2.26 24.77 -7.60
C ARG A 199 -2.71 23.39 -8.08
N ARG A 200 -3.29 22.57 -7.19
CA ARG A 200 -3.77 21.23 -7.57
C ARG A 200 -4.85 21.31 -8.64
N GLN A 201 -5.75 22.29 -8.55
CA GLN A 201 -6.79 22.44 -9.55
C GLN A 201 -6.24 22.87 -10.92
N ILE A 202 -5.26 23.78 -10.97
CA ILE A 202 -4.57 24.13 -12.23
C ILE A 202 -3.92 22.89 -12.85
N SER A 203 -3.25 22.07 -12.04
CA SER A 203 -2.60 20.83 -12.51
C SER A 203 -3.59 19.76 -12.96
N LEU A 204 -4.75 19.62 -12.30
CA LEU A 204 -5.84 18.74 -12.73
C LEU A 204 -6.40 19.19 -14.09
N ALA A 205 -6.69 20.49 -14.24
CA ALA A 205 -7.20 21.05 -15.50
C ALA A 205 -6.20 20.86 -16.65
N TYR A 206 -4.91 21.13 -16.40
CA TYR A 206 -3.84 20.91 -17.35
C TYR A 206 -3.73 19.45 -17.77
N SER A 207 -3.70 18.53 -16.79
CA SER A 207 -3.57 17.10 -17.06
C SER A 207 -4.78 16.55 -17.81
N ARG A 208 -6.01 16.89 -17.40
CA ARG A 208 -7.25 16.50 -18.10
C ARG A 208 -7.26 16.94 -19.56
N HIS A 209 -6.71 18.12 -19.86
CA HIS A 209 -6.59 18.60 -21.23
C HIS A 209 -5.63 17.77 -22.09
N TYR A 210 -4.56 17.21 -21.51
CA TYR A 210 -3.68 16.27 -22.22
C TYR A 210 -4.33 14.90 -22.37
N LEU A 211 -4.95 14.38 -21.31
CA LEU A 211 -5.67 13.10 -21.35
C LEU A 211 -6.78 13.11 -22.40
N GLY A 212 -7.61 14.15 -22.44
CA GLY A 212 -8.67 14.28 -23.44
C GLY A 212 -8.17 14.49 -24.88
N PHE A 213 -6.92 14.88 -25.08
CA PHE A 213 -6.34 15.04 -26.42
C PHE A 213 -5.93 13.71 -27.05
N ALA A 214 -5.34 12.81 -26.26
CA ALA A 214 -4.83 11.54 -26.75
C ALA A 214 -5.73 10.34 -26.39
N ASP A 215 -6.89 10.57 -25.74
CA ASP A 215 -7.65 9.55 -25.01
C ASP A 215 -6.73 8.70 -24.10
N GLY A 216 -5.82 9.41 -23.42
CA GLY A 216 -4.77 8.78 -22.64
C GLY A 216 -5.16 8.52 -21.19
N ASP A 217 -4.26 7.84 -20.48
CA ASP A 217 -4.33 7.64 -19.03
C ASP A 217 -3.02 8.08 -18.34
N ILE A 218 -2.98 8.09 -17.01
CA ILE A 218 -1.79 8.37 -16.23
C ILE A 218 -1.20 7.10 -15.61
N VAL A 219 0.08 7.20 -15.24
CA VAL A 219 0.72 6.25 -14.33
C VAL A 219 0.13 6.42 -12.93
N THR A 220 -0.24 5.33 -12.26
CA THR A 220 -0.79 5.38 -10.88
C THR A 220 0.16 4.73 -9.87
N GLY A 221 0.00 5.04 -8.59
CA GLY A 221 0.81 4.44 -7.53
C GLY A 221 2.24 4.99 -7.41
N VAL A 222 2.54 6.11 -8.09
CA VAL A 222 3.80 6.84 -7.89
C VAL A 222 3.77 7.49 -6.50
N LYS A 223 4.75 7.15 -5.66
CA LYS A 223 4.82 7.65 -4.27
C LYS A 223 4.90 9.19 -4.27
N GLY A 224 3.93 9.83 -3.62
CA GLY A 224 3.79 11.29 -3.55
C GLY A 224 2.79 11.89 -4.53
N LEU A 225 2.30 11.12 -5.51
CA LEU A 225 1.32 11.58 -6.52
C LEU A 225 -0.08 10.98 -6.34
N SER A 226 -0.34 10.25 -5.25
CA SER A 226 -1.60 9.53 -5.03
C SER A 226 -2.86 10.40 -4.99
N PHE A 227 -2.71 11.72 -4.83
CA PHE A 227 -3.81 12.67 -4.99
C PHE A 227 -4.41 12.61 -6.40
N PHE A 228 -3.58 12.46 -7.42
CA PHE A 228 -3.98 12.48 -8.82
C PHE A 228 -4.47 11.13 -9.34
N ASP A 229 -4.04 10.02 -8.72
CA ASP A 229 -4.37 8.65 -9.11
C ASP A 229 -5.88 8.45 -9.35
N GLY A 230 -6.71 8.80 -8.37
CA GLY A 230 -8.16 8.63 -8.45
C GLY A 230 -8.90 9.72 -9.23
N GLU A 231 -8.24 10.86 -9.47
CA GLU A 231 -8.84 12.05 -10.09
C GLU A 231 -8.63 12.11 -11.61
N LEU A 232 -7.59 11.43 -12.09
CA LEU A 232 -7.16 11.45 -13.48
C LEU A 232 -7.20 10.07 -14.14
N SER A 233 -6.90 8.99 -13.41
CA SER A 233 -6.85 7.66 -14.02
C SER A 233 -8.22 7.03 -14.17
N THR A 234 -8.48 6.43 -15.33
CA THR A 234 -9.71 5.68 -15.62
C THR A 234 -9.45 4.23 -16.00
N SER A 235 -8.18 3.87 -16.19
CA SER A 235 -7.73 2.56 -16.66
C SER A 235 -6.91 1.83 -15.59
N PHE A 236 -6.96 2.27 -14.33
CA PHE A 236 -6.46 1.47 -13.21
C PHE A 236 -7.06 0.06 -13.29
N PRO A 237 -6.26 -1.02 -13.20
CA PRO A 237 -4.88 -1.09 -12.68
C PRO A 237 -3.74 -1.08 -13.72
N LEU A 238 -4.00 -0.79 -15.00
CA LEU A 238 -3.06 -1.09 -16.10
C LEU A 238 -1.68 -0.45 -15.98
N TYR A 239 -1.58 0.76 -15.46
CA TYR A 239 -0.32 1.52 -15.32
C TYR A 239 0.07 1.77 -13.87
N ASP A 240 -0.31 0.86 -12.97
CA ASP A 240 -0.04 0.98 -11.53
C ASP A 240 1.38 0.49 -11.17
N VAL A 241 2.25 1.41 -10.77
CA VAL A 241 3.69 1.16 -10.54
C VAL A 241 3.95 -0.03 -9.60
N PRO A 242 3.30 -0.14 -8.42
CA PRO A 242 3.48 -1.29 -7.55
C PRO A 242 3.13 -2.64 -8.19
N LEU A 243 2.08 -2.70 -9.02
CA LEU A 243 1.65 -3.93 -9.67
C LEU A 243 2.55 -4.30 -10.85
N LEU A 244 2.97 -3.31 -11.65
CA LEU A 244 3.92 -3.51 -12.73
C LEU A 244 5.27 -4.01 -12.20
N PHE A 245 5.78 -3.40 -11.12
CA PHE A 245 7.03 -3.83 -10.50
C PHE A 245 6.92 -5.26 -9.95
N LEU A 246 5.80 -5.60 -9.30
CA LEU A 246 5.54 -6.97 -8.85
C LEU A 246 5.62 -7.96 -10.01
N LEU A 247 5.00 -7.67 -11.16
CA LEU A 247 5.01 -8.56 -12.32
C LEU A 247 6.41 -8.70 -12.93
N LEU A 248 7.20 -7.63 -13.01
CA LEU A 248 8.60 -7.74 -13.44
C LEU A 248 9.46 -8.54 -12.47
N ASP A 249 9.28 -8.37 -11.16
CA ASP A 249 9.97 -9.19 -10.16
C ASP A 249 9.61 -10.67 -10.31
N VAL A 250 8.32 -10.98 -10.52
CA VAL A 250 7.90 -12.36 -10.80
C VAL A 250 8.55 -12.91 -12.07
N ALA A 251 8.65 -12.08 -13.10
CA ALA A 251 9.24 -12.43 -14.38
C ALA A 251 10.79 -12.44 -14.38
N GLY A 252 11.45 -12.04 -13.29
CA GLY A 252 12.91 -11.97 -13.19
C GLY A 252 13.55 -10.79 -13.95
N LEU A 253 12.75 -9.78 -14.29
CA LEU A 253 13.17 -8.60 -15.07
C LEU A 253 13.43 -7.35 -14.21
N SER A 254 13.18 -7.39 -12.90
CA SER A 254 13.42 -6.26 -11.99
C SER A 254 14.85 -5.67 -12.05
N PRO A 255 15.94 -6.44 -12.27
CA PRO A 255 17.29 -5.87 -12.35
C PRO A 255 17.48 -4.86 -13.50
N LEU A 256 16.70 -4.97 -14.60
CA LEU A 256 16.74 -4.03 -15.72
C LEU A 256 16.22 -2.65 -15.34
N VAL A 257 15.30 -2.58 -14.37
CA VAL A 257 14.75 -1.34 -13.85
C VAL A 257 15.70 -0.72 -12.82
N GLU A 258 16.36 -1.54 -12.00
CA GLU A 258 17.22 -1.09 -10.91
C GLU A 258 18.57 -0.53 -11.38
N GLN A 259 19.14 -1.09 -12.44
CA GLN A 259 20.45 -0.69 -12.99
C GLN A 259 20.32 0.48 -13.97
N PRO A 260 21.30 1.40 -14.06
CA PRO A 260 21.30 2.46 -15.07
C PRO A 260 21.17 1.92 -16.49
N TRP A 261 20.32 2.52 -17.32
CA TRP A 261 20.03 2.02 -18.67
C TRP A 261 21.30 1.93 -19.54
N LEU A 262 22.23 2.88 -19.41
CA LEU A 262 23.51 2.90 -20.11
C LEU A 262 24.36 1.65 -19.83
N ALA A 263 24.28 1.12 -18.61
CA ALA A 263 24.99 -0.10 -18.23
C ALA A 263 24.44 -1.35 -18.93
N ARG A 264 23.31 -1.24 -19.64
CA ARG A 264 22.65 -2.31 -20.40
C ARG A 264 22.17 -1.82 -21.77
N ARG A 265 22.88 -0.87 -22.38
CA ARG A 265 22.48 -0.27 -23.66
C ARG A 265 22.25 -1.31 -24.77
N THR A 266 23.09 -2.34 -24.83
CA THR A 266 22.98 -3.45 -25.80
C THR A 266 21.69 -4.27 -25.67
N PHE A 267 21.01 -4.20 -24.54
CA PHE A 267 19.67 -4.74 -24.34
C PHE A 267 18.59 -3.76 -24.81
N TRP A 268 18.68 -2.48 -24.39
CA TRP A 268 17.62 -1.49 -24.61
C TRP A 268 17.45 -1.09 -26.08
N ASP A 269 18.55 -0.92 -26.83
CA ASP A 269 18.49 -0.49 -28.23
C ASP A 269 17.64 -1.45 -29.10
N PRO A 270 17.88 -2.78 -29.12
CA PRO A 270 17.04 -3.72 -29.87
C PRO A 270 15.66 -3.95 -29.23
N PHE A 271 15.57 -3.98 -27.89
CA PHE A 271 14.30 -4.19 -27.19
C PHE A 271 13.26 -3.12 -27.54
N LEU A 272 13.65 -1.85 -27.50
CA LEU A 272 12.75 -0.74 -27.81
C LEU A 272 12.31 -0.74 -29.28
N GLY A 273 13.19 -1.18 -30.20
CA GLY A 273 12.85 -1.37 -31.60
C GLY A 273 11.79 -2.45 -31.85
N GLY A 274 11.73 -3.48 -30.99
CA GLY A 274 10.77 -4.59 -31.10
C GLY A 274 9.44 -4.41 -30.35
N LEU A 275 9.25 -3.30 -29.62
CA LEU A 275 8.06 -3.10 -28.77
C LEU A 275 6.72 -3.03 -29.52
N ARG A 276 6.74 -2.78 -30.83
CA ARG A 276 5.54 -2.59 -31.65
C ARG A 276 5.09 -3.85 -32.41
N ASP A 277 6.02 -4.73 -32.73
CA ASP A 277 5.82 -5.84 -33.68
C ASP A 277 6.61 -7.12 -33.33
N GLY A 278 7.45 -7.10 -32.29
CA GLY A 278 8.25 -8.22 -31.81
C GLY A 278 7.61 -9.05 -30.70
N ASP A 279 8.37 -10.04 -30.18
CA ASP A 279 7.95 -10.86 -29.04
C ASP A 279 7.85 -10.03 -27.74
N GLU A 280 8.50 -8.88 -27.69
CA GLU A 280 8.45 -7.89 -26.60
C GLU A 280 7.03 -7.37 -26.38
N TYR A 281 6.27 -7.16 -27.46
CA TYR A 281 4.85 -6.78 -27.41
C TYR A 281 4.02 -7.79 -26.59
N ARG A 282 4.36 -9.08 -26.67
CA ARG A 282 3.61 -10.15 -25.97
C ARG A 282 3.75 -10.07 -24.46
N ILE A 283 4.89 -9.59 -23.95
CA ILE A 283 5.07 -9.37 -22.50
C ILE A 283 4.05 -8.32 -22.03
N GLY A 284 4.00 -7.17 -22.71
CA GLY A 284 3.06 -6.10 -22.37
C GLY A 284 1.59 -6.52 -22.47
N ALA A 285 1.22 -7.26 -23.53
CA ALA A 285 -0.13 -7.82 -23.69
C ALA A 285 -0.50 -8.83 -22.58
N THR A 286 0.47 -9.65 -22.15
CA THR A 286 0.26 -10.63 -21.07
C THR A 286 0.12 -9.93 -19.72
N VAL A 287 0.95 -8.92 -19.43
CA VAL A 287 0.83 -8.08 -18.23
C VAL A 287 -0.54 -7.43 -18.16
N ARG A 288 -1.00 -6.80 -19.25
CA ARG A 288 -2.35 -6.24 -19.35
C ARG A 288 -3.41 -7.27 -19.01
N THR A 289 -3.34 -8.43 -19.66
CA THR A 289 -4.31 -9.53 -19.44
C THR A 289 -4.36 -9.97 -17.98
N ILE A 290 -3.19 -10.11 -17.33
CA ILE A 290 -3.09 -10.46 -15.91
C ILE A 290 -3.79 -9.40 -15.05
N LEU A 291 -3.51 -8.12 -15.29
CA LEU A 291 -4.03 -7.01 -14.51
C LEU A 291 -5.54 -6.86 -14.68
N GLU A 292 -6.06 -6.91 -15.91
CA GLU A 292 -7.50 -6.87 -16.19
C GLU A 292 -8.23 -8.06 -15.59
N THR A 293 -7.70 -9.28 -15.79
CA THR A 293 -8.31 -10.49 -15.25
C THR A 293 -8.32 -10.46 -13.72
N ALA A 294 -7.23 -10.03 -13.09
CA ALA A 294 -7.17 -9.89 -11.63
C ALA A 294 -8.13 -8.81 -11.12
N HIS A 295 -8.28 -7.69 -11.84
CA HIS A 295 -9.22 -6.63 -11.50
C HIS A 295 -10.69 -7.09 -11.63
N LEU A 296 -11.01 -7.85 -12.69
CA LEU A 296 -12.33 -8.45 -12.91
C LEU A 296 -12.69 -9.53 -11.87
N ARG A 297 -11.69 -10.10 -11.18
CA ARG A 297 -11.90 -11.01 -10.05
C ARG A 297 -12.15 -10.32 -8.73
N LEU A 298 -11.99 -8.99 -8.65
CA LEU A 298 -12.28 -8.25 -7.43
C LEU A 298 -13.79 -8.21 -7.16
N PRO A 299 -14.22 -8.32 -5.89
CA PRO A 299 -15.60 -8.05 -5.51
C PRO A 299 -16.04 -6.64 -5.95
N PRO A 300 -17.30 -6.43 -6.38
CA PRO A 300 -17.77 -5.13 -6.87
C PRO A 300 -17.49 -3.97 -5.90
N ALA A 301 -17.63 -4.19 -4.59
CA ALA A 301 -17.33 -3.19 -3.56
C ALA A 301 -15.86 -2.76 -3.51
N VAL A 302 -14.93 -3.67 -3.84
CA VAL A 302 -13.49 -3.36 -3.92
C VAL A 302 -13.16 -2.70 -5.26
N ARG A 303 -13.83 -3.13 -6.34
CA ARG A 303 -13.64 -2.58 -7.69
C ARG A 303 -14.08 -1.12 -7.80
N GLY A 304 -15.23 -0.77 -7.22
CA GLY A 304 -15.74 0.61 -7.15
C GLY A 304 -15.20 1.42 -5.95
N GLY A 305 -14.28 0.84 -5.17
CA GLY A 305 -13.70 1.48 -3.99
C GLY A 305 -12.40 2.23 -4.30
N SER A 306 -11.61 2.45 -3.25
CA SER A 306 -10.27 3.05 -3.38
C SER A 306 -9.34 2.18 -4.23
N GLN A 307 -8.62 2.80 -5.18
CA GLN A 307 -7.56 2.14 -5.96
C GLN A 307 -6.52 1.45 -5.06
N TYR A 308 -6.25 1.98 -3.85
CA TYR A 308 -5.36 1.35 -2.89
C TYR A 308 -5.85 -0.05 -2.46
N ALA A 309 -7.14 -0.19 -2.14
CA ALA A 309 -7.71 -1.47 -1.72
C ALA A 309 -7.72 -2.48 -2.88
N ALA A 310 -8.08 -2.02 -4.07
CA ALA A 310 -8.06 -2.83 -5.28
C ALA A 310 -6.63 -3.31 -5.61
N ARG A 311 -5.64 -2.43 -5.53
CA ARG A 311 -4.21 -2.74 -5.73
C ARG A 311 -3.74 -3.85 -4.80
N THR A 312 -3.98 -3.73 -3.50
CA THR A 312 -3.58 -4.74 -2.50
C THR A 312 -4.18 -6.11 -2.83
N ARG A 313 -5.44 -6.15 -3.27
CA ARG A 313 -6.10 -7.42 -3.62
C ARG A 313 -5.59 -8.01 -4.94
N ILE A 314 -5.34 -7.19 -5.95
CA ILE A 314 -4.71 -7.65 -7.22
C ILE A 314 -3.32 -8.21 -6.95
N ALA A 315 -2.50 -7.51 -6.17
CA ALA A 315 -1.16 -7.99 -5.80
C ALA A 315 -1.21 -9.35 -5.09
N SER A 316 -2.20 -9.56 -4.21
CA SER A 316 -2.43 -10.85 -3.56
C SER A 316 -2.76 -11.96 -4.56
N LEU A 317 -3.61 -11.70 -5.56
CA LEU A 317 -3.97 -12.67 -6.61
C LEU A 317 -2.76 -13.05 -7.46
N ILE A 318 -1.94 -12.06 -7.84
CA ILE A 318 -0.72 -12.29 -8.63
C ILE A 318 0.30 -13.12 -7.82
N ARG A 319 0.52 -12.80 -6.54
CA ARG A 319 1.44 -13.58 -5.68
C ARG A 319 0.98 -15.02 -5.48
N GLN A 320 -0.33 -15.23 -5.34
CA GLN A 320 -0.90 -16.58 -5.24
C GLN A 320 -0.68 -17.37 -6.53
N ALA A 321 -1.01 -16.78 -7.69
CA ALA A 321 -0.77 -17.42 -8.99
C ALA A 321 0.73 -17.72 -9.22
N ARG A 322 1.65 -16.81 -8.83
CA ARG A 322 3.10 -17.07 -8.87
C ARG A 322 3.49 -18.30 -8.05
N HIS A 323 2.98 -18.41 -6.83
CA HIS A 323 3.27 -19.56 -5.97
C HIS A 323 2.91 -20.87 -6.68
N ASP A 324 1.73 -20.92 -7.29
CA ASP A 324 1.23 -22.09 -7.99
C ASP A 324 2.04 -22.38 -9.28
N VAL A 325 2.46 -21.36 -10.05
CA VAL A 325 3.41 -21.53 -11.18
C VAL A 325 4.77 -22.06 -10.70
N GLY A 326 5.28 -21.57 -9.56
CA GLY A 326 6.56 -22.02 -8.99
C GLY A 326 6.57 -23.48 -8.54
N THR A 327 5.40 -24.08 -8.34
CA THR A 327 5.26 -25.54 -8.14
C THR A 327 5.26 -26.34 -9.44
N LEU A 328 5.10 -25.67 -10.59
CA LEU A 328 4.92 -26.28 -11.92
C LEU A 328 6.08 -26.00 -12.91
N SER A 329 7.00 -25.06 -12.62
CA SER A 329 8.14 -24.77 -13.51
C SER A 329 9.40 -24.35 -12.75
N PRO A 330 10.61 -24.66 -13.27
CA PRO A 330 11.88 -24.22 -12.69
C PRO A 330 11.96 -22.69 -12.65
N ARG A 331 12.64 -22.16 -11.63
CA ARG A 331 12.91 -20.72 -11.46
C ARG A 331 13.54 -20.14 -12.74
N PRO A 332 13.24 -18.86 -13.08
CA PRO A 332 13.92 -18.17 -14.17
C PRO A 332 15.43 -18.31 -13.99
N LEU A 333 16.12 -18.67 -15.08
CA LEU A 333 17.58 -18.74 -15.12
C LEU A 333 18.12 -17.37 -14.66
N THR A 334 18.89 -17.34 -13.57
CA THR A 334 19.72 -16.19 -13.25
C THR A 334 20.86 -16.14 -14.26
N VAL A 335 20.61 -15.57 -15.45
CA VAL A 335 21.63 -15.28 -16.49
C VAL A 335 22.41 -14.01 -16.16
N TRP A 336 22.46 -13.62 -14.88
CA TRP A 336 23.05 -12.36 -14.43
C TRP A 336 24.55 -12.47 -14.09
N GLN A 337 25.17 -13.63 -14.36
CA GLN A 337 26.62 -13.81 -14.27
C GLN A 337 27.21 -14.01 -15.68
N GLU A 338 27.86 -12.96 -16.20
CA GLU A 338 29.24 -12.96 -16.74
C GLU A 338 29.50 -11.65 -17.50
N ASN A 339 30.61 -11.01 -17.15
CA ASN A 339 31.29 -9.89 -17.82
C ASN A 339 30.59 -8.51 -17.83
N GLY A 340 31.35 -7.50 -17.38
CA GLY A 340 30.89 -6.13 -17.17
C GLY A 340 30.04 -5.56 -18.31
N GLY A 341 28.84 -5.09 -17.95
CA GLY A 341 28.08 -4.08 -18.70
C GLY A 341 27.35 -4.51 -19.97
N SER A 342 27.32 -5.79 -20.37
CA SER A 342 26.58 -6.21 -21.57
C SER A 342 25.85 -7.54 -21.37
N ILE A 343 24.61 -7.64 -21.86
CA ILE A 343 23.92 -8.91 -22.04
C ILE A 343 24.10 -9.28 -23.51
N ALA A 344 24.67 -10.46 -23.81
CA ALA A 344 24.75 -10.93 -25.19
C ALA A 344 23.33 -11.15 -25.74
N VAL A 345 23.08 -10.85 -27.03
CA VAL A 345 21.74 -10.97 -27.66
C VAL A 345 21.07 -12.34 -27.39
N PRO A 346 21.77 -13.50 -27.51
CA PRO A 346 21.15 -14.79 -27.20
C PRO A 346 20.72 -14.95 -25.73
N ALA A 347 21.38 -14.26 -24.80
CA ALA A 347 21.02 -14.24 -23.38
C ALA A 347 19.81 -13.32 -23.11
N ALA A 348 19.65 -12.23 -23.87
CA ALA A 348 18.49 -11.35 -23.78
C ALA A 348 17.22 -12.04 -24.29
N GLU A 349 17.29 -12.74 -25.43
CA GLU A 349 16.18 -13.52 -25.97
C GLU A 349 15.74 -14.62 -25.00
N ALA A 350 16.69 -15.37 -24.42
CA ALA A 350 16.39 -16.41 -23.43
C ALA A 350 15.74 -15.83 -22.15
N LEU A 351 16.20 -14.66 -21.70
CA LEU A 351 15.63 -13.96 -20.55
C LEU A 351 14.18 -13.54 -20.83
N LEU A 352 13.91 -12.92 -21.98
CA LEU A 352 12.56 -12.49 -22.38
C LEU A 352 11.61 -13.67 -22.58
N ALA A 353 12.10 -14.78 -23.17
CA ALA A 353 11.32 -16.01 -23.32
C ALA A 353 10.94 -16.62 -21.95
N SER A 354 11.87 -16.65 -20.99
CA SER A 354 11.62 -17.14 -19.64
C SER A 354 10.64 -16.24 -18.86
N ALA A 355 10.79 -14.92 -18.99
CA ALA A 355 9.88 -13.94 -18.42
C ALA A 355 8.45 -14.13 -18.97
N ARG A 356 8.32 -14.28 -20.29
CA ARG A 356 7.04 -14.53 -20.96
C ARG A 356 6.37 -15.81 -20.46
N ALA A 357 7.08 -16.93 -20.43
CA ALA A 357 6.52 -18.19 -19.94
C ALA A 357 6.00 -18.09 -18.51
N SER A 358 6.73 -17.36 -17.64
CA SER A 358 6.33 -17.12 -16.26
C SER A 358 5.02 -16.31 -16.18
N LEU A 359 4.91 -15.24 -16.97
CA LEU A 359 3.71 -14.40 -17.03
C LEU A 359 2.52 -15.14 -17.66
N GLU A 360 2.72 -15.91 -18.73
CA GLU A 360 1.67 -16.71 -19.37
C GLU A 360 1.09 -17.76 -18.41
N GLY A 361 1.94 -18.39 -17.58
CA GLY A 361 1.50 -19.30 -16.51
C GLY A 361 0.59 -18.62 -15.49
N ILE A 362 0.95 -17.41 -15.06
CA ILE A 362 0.12 -16.61 -14.14
C ILE A 362 -1.21 -16.24 -14.79
N ALA A 363 -1.17 -15.78 -16.04
CA ALA A 363 -2.37 -15.44 -16.79
C ALA A 363 -3.31 -16.65 -16.94
N ALA A 364 -2.77 -17.84 -17.19
CA ALA A 364 -3.55 -19.08 -17.31
C ALA A 364 -4.25 -19.44 -15.99
N LEU A 365 -3.56 -19.38 -14.85
CA LEU A 365 -4.16 -19.65 -13.53
C LEU A 365 -5.24 -18.62 -13.16
N LEU A 366 -5.01 -17.36 -13.52
CA LEU A 366 -6.00 -16.30 -13.36
C LEU A 366 -7.20 -16.47 -14.29
N ARG A 367 -7.10 -17.20 -15.40
CA ARG A 367 -8.26 -17.57 -16.23
C ARG A 367 -8.97 -18.84 -15.72
N GLY A 368 -8.25 -19.81 -15.16
CA GLY A 368 -8.73 -21.16 -14.82
C GLY A 368 -9.40 -21.36 -13.44
N GLY A 369 -9.39 -20.38 -12.53
CA GLY A 369 -10.22 -20.43 -11.30
C GLY A 369 -11.74 -20.46 -11.59
N PRO A 370 -12.60 -20.89 -10.63
CA PRO A 370 -13.97 -21.33 -10.88
C PRO A 370 -14.75 -20.36 -11.77
N SER A 371 -15.26 -20.94 -12.85
CA SER A 371 -15.90 -20.35 -14.00
C SER A 371 -17.06 -19.43 -13.65
N GLY A 372 -17.11 -18.26 -14.31
CA GLY A 372 -18.33 -17.48 -14.38
C GLY A 372 -18.18 -16.00 -14.67
N ILE A 373 -17.46 -15.59 -15.74
CA ILE A 373 -17.79 -14.37 -16.50
C ILE A 373 -17.40 -14.62 -17.96
N GLY A 374 -18.40 -14.75 -18.83
CA GLY A 374 -18.19 -14.75 -20.28
C GLY A 374 -17.80 -13.36 -20.76
N HIS A 375 -16.83 -13.28 -21.66
CA HIS A 375 -16.65 -12.09 -22.49
C HIS A 375 -17.70 -12.09 -23.61
N PRO A 376 -18.24 -10.92 -23.99
CA PRO A 376 -19.10 -10.81 -25.16
C PRO A 376 -18.28 -11.04 -26.43
N GLU A 377 -18.75 -11.98 -27.26
CA GLU A 377 -18.16 -12.29 -28.56
C GLU A 377 -18.20 -11.07 -29.49
N TYR A 378 -17.03 -10.67 -29.99
CA TYR A 378 -16.93 -9.89 -31.22
C TYR A 378 -17.22 -10.80 -32.40
N GLY A 379 -18.32 -10.52 -33.10
CA GLY A 379 -18.82 -11.37 -34.18
C GLY A 379 -17.87 -11.46 -35.39
N LYS A 380 -17.75 -12.69 -35.92
CA LYS A 380 -17.52 -12.93 -37.34
C LYS A 380 -18.51 -13.97 -37.84
N GLY A 381 -19.11 -13.67 -38.98
CA GLY A 381 -20.21 -14.42 -39.56
C GLY A 381 -19.83 -15.78 -40.15
N ARG A 382 -20.83 -16.66 -40.09
CA ARG A 382 -21.26 -17.72 -41.03
C ARG A 382 -20.19 -18.57 -41.73
N GLY A 383 -20.34 -19.88 -41.56
CA GLY A 383 -20.03 -20.89 -42.58
C GLY A 383 -19.76 -22.30 -42.05
N ASP A 384 -20.80 -22.99 -41.58
CA ASP A 384 -21.18 -24.42 -41.77
C ASP A 384 -20.16 -25.61 -41.74
N PRO A 385 -20.66 -26.84 -41.44
CA PRO A 385 -20.00 -27.91 -40.66
C PRO A 385 -19.22 -28.91 -41.54
N VAL A 386 -18.38 -29.80 -41.00
CA VAL A 386 -18.59 -31.20 -40.52
C VAL A 386 -17.23 -31.65 -39.90
N ASP A 387 -17.01 -32.65 -39.04
CA ASP A 387 -17.66 -33.92 -38.75
C ASP A 387 -17.15 -34.48 -37.41
N ASN A 388 -18.04 -35.22 -36.75
CA ASN A 388 -17.87 -36.28 -35.73
C ASN A 388 -16.45 -36.74 -35.33
N VAL A 389 -16.22 -36.95 -34.02
CA VAL A 389 -16.03 -38.30 -33.42
C VAL A 389 -16.52 -38.29 -31.96
N ALA A 390 -17.34 -39.28 -31.63
CA ALA A 390 -18.02 -39.51 -30.35
C ALA A 390 -17.14 -40.21 -29.29
N ALA A 391 -17.45 -39.97 -28.01
CA ALA A 391 -17.57 -40.95 -26.91
C ALA A 391 -17.74 -40.23 -25.55
N PRO A 392 -18.21 -40.89 -24.47
CA PRO A 392 -19.45 -41.62 -24.29
C PRO A 392 -20.36 -40.96 -23.21
N LYS A 393 -21.63 -41.39 -23.18
CA LYS A 393 -22.61 -41.02 -22.14
C LYS A 393 -22.40 -41.85 -20.87
N GLY A 394 -22.57 -41.23 -19.71
CA GLY A 394 -22.99 -41.93 -18.49
C GLY A 394 -22.39 -41.38 -17.19
N GLY A 395 -23.27 -41.02 -16.25
CA GLY A 395 -22.95 -41.01 -14.83
C GLY A 395 -23.26 -39.70 -14.11
N HIS A 396 -24.51 -39.54 -13.68
CA HIS A 396 -24.81 -38.66 -12.55
C HIS A 396 -24.01 -39.13 -11.33
N VAL A 397 -23.04 -38.32 -10.91
CA VAL A 397 -22.41 -38.38 -9.60
C VAL A 397 -22.49 -36.98 -8.99
N THR A 398 -23.49 -36.74 -8.16
CA THR A 398 -23.31 -35.91 -6.96
C THR A 398 -22.72 -36.85 -5.90
N PRO A 399 -21.68 -36.52 -5.10
CA PRO A 399 -21.41 -35.25 -4.40
C PRO A 399 -19.91 -34.84 -4.54
N ALA A 400 -19.31 -33.79 -3.99
CA ALA A 400 -19.45 -33.12 -2.72
C ALA A 400 -18.89 -31.68 -2.81
N GLY A 401 -19.39 -30.79 -1.97
CA GLY A 401 -19.01 -29.38 -1.95
C GLY A 401 -17.52 -29.17 -1.69
N HIS A 402 -16.81 -28.63 -2.69
CA HIS A 402 -15.53 -28.00 -2.47
C HIS A 402 -15.75 -26.57 -1.98
N ARG A 403 -15.70 -26.44 -0.66
CA ARG A 403 -15.58 -25.19 0.11
C ARG A 403 -14.41 -24.37 -0.45
N GLN A 404 -14.66 -23.15 -0.93
CA GLN A 404 -13.63 -22.18 -1.29
C GLN A 404 -12.71 -21.92 -0.08
N LEU A 405 -11.44 -22.33 -0.16
CA LEU A 405 -10.42 -21.99 0.84
C LEU A 405 -9.79 -20.64 0.46
N GLY A 406 -10.21 -19.57 1.15
CA GLY A 406 -9.57 -18.24 1.06
C GLY A 406 -8.14 -18.25 1.59
N ALA A 407 -7.30 -17.32 1.12
CA ALA A 407 -5.93 -17.16 1.61
C ALA A 407 -5.91 -17.05 3.14
N ARG A 408 -5.01 -17.81 3.76
CA ARG A 408 -4.93 -17.95 5.22
C ARG A 408 -4.54 -16.62 5.88
N PRO A 409 -5.21 -16.20 6.95
CA PRO A 409 -4.80 -15.04 7.76
C PRO A 409 -3.36 -15.21 8.27
N ARG A 410 -2.64 -14.10 8.36
CA ARG A 410 -1.25 -14.08 8.84
C ARG A 410 -1.15 -13.39 10.20
N LEU A 411 -0.44 -14.03 11.12
CA LEU A 411 0.01 -13.45 12.39
C LEU A 411 1.49 -13.09 12.28
N LEU A 412 1.84 -11.87 12.66
CA LEU A 412 3.21 -11.45 12.83
C LEU A 412 3.58 -11.38 14.30
N LEU A 413 4.65 -12.07 14.68
CA LEU A 413 5.35 -11.91 15.94
C LEU A 413 6.49 -10.89 15.74
N LEU A 414 6.58 -9.91 16.62
CA LEU A 414 7.69 -8.95 16.66
C LEU A 414 8.48 -9.12 17.96
N THR A 415 9.79 -9.20 17.82
CA THR A 415 10.77 -9.22 18.92
C THR A 415 11.75 -8.06 18.76
N ALA A 416 12.45 -7.66 19.83
CA ALA A 416 13.37 -6.52 19.81
C ALA A 416 14.84 -6.91 20.09
N THR A 417 15.05 -8.03 20.78
CA THR A 417 16.37 -8.49 21.20
C THR A 417 16.67 -9.89 20.69
N GLN A 418 17.95 -10.23 20.59
CA GLN A 418 18.40 -11.54 20.13
C GLN A 418 17.90 -12.68 21.05
N VAL A 419 17.83 -12.45 22.36
CA VAL A 419 17.33 -13.45 23.31
C VAL A 419 15.85 -13.74 23.08
N GLU A 420 15.03 -12.72 22.86
CA GLU A 420 13.61 -12.87 22.54
C GLU A 420 13.43 -13.64 21.23
N THR A 421 14.12 -13.21 20.16
CA THR A 421 14.06 -13.87 18.84
C THR A 421 14.43 -15.34 18.95
N LYS A 422 15.52 -15.66 19.66
CA LYS A 422 15.97 -17.04 19.84
C LYS A 422 14.93 -17.87 20.61
N CYS A 423 14.38 -17.35 21.71
CA CYS A 423 13.37 -18.05 22.49
C CYS A 423 12.09 -18.31 21.69
N VAL A 424 11.65 -17.35 20.88
CA VAL A 424 10.49 -17.54 20.00
C VAL A 424 10.78 -18.62 18.97
N LEU A 425 11.94 -18.57 18.29
CA LEU A 425 12.32 -19.58 17.31
C LEU A 425 12.40 -20.99 17.93
N ASP A 426 13.02 -21.13 19.09
CA ASP A 426 13.18 -22.41 19.78
C ASP A 426 11.82 -22.96 20.26
N THR A 427 10.97 -22.10 20.82
CA THR A 427 9.63 -22.48 21.31
C THR A 427 8.72 -22.88 20.15
N PHE A 428 8.65 -22.09 19.08
CA PHE A 428 7.80 -22.39 17.94
C PHE A 428 8.31 -23.60 17.16
N ALA A 429 9.62 -23.87 17.15
CA ALA A 429 10.15 -25.11 16.57
C ALA A 429 9.64 -26.38 17.28
N GLN A 430 9.43 -26.31 18.60
CA GLN A 430 8.88 -27.44 19.37
C GLN A 430 7.39 -27.67 19.10
N VAL A 431 6.65 -26.60 18.77
CA VAL A 431 5.19 -26.64 18.68
C VAL A 431 4.69 -26.78 17.24
N LEU A 432 5.35 -26.15 16.27
CA LEU A 432 4.95 -26.14 14.85
C LEU A 432 5.96 -26.87 13.94
N GLY A 433 7.07 -27.36 14.49
CA GLY A 433 8.15 -27.98 13.71
C GLY A 433 9.19 -26.97 13.21
N PRO A 434 10.22 -27.43 12.48
CA PRO A 434 11.35 -26.59 12.09
C PRO A 434 10.90 -25.40 11.23
N ARG A 435 11.46 -24.23 11.50
CA ARG A 435 11.22 -23.01 10.72
C ARG A 435 11.63 -23.20 9.26
N GLU A 436 10.95 -22.46 8.38
CA GLU A 436 11.31 -22.40 6.96
C GLU A 436 12.50 -21.46 6.72
N LYS A 437 12.96 -21.42 5.46
CA LYS A 437 14.02 -20.50 5.05
C LYS A 437 13.60 -19.04 5.30
N PRO A 438 14.54 -18.17 5.71
CA PRO A 438 14.25 -16.76 5.89
C PRO A 438 13.74 -16.12 4.59
N LEU A 439 12.79 -15.20 4.73
CA LEU A 439 12.33 -14.31 3.67
C LEU A 439 13.01 -12.96 3.86
N PHE A 440 13.61 -12.44 2.80
CA PHE A 440 14.32 -11.16 2.84
C PHE A 440 13.43 -10.06 2.26
N GLY A 441 13.00 -9.14 3.11
CA GLY A 441 12.40 -7.88 2.67
C GLY A 441 13.47 -6.85 2.33
N GLU A 442 13.01 -5.63 2.02
CA GLU A 442 13.89 -4.51 1.65
C GLU A 442 14.91 -4.17 2.76
N HIS A 443 14.46 -4.12 4.02
CA HIS A 443 15.31 -3.80 5.18
C HIS A 443 15.23 -4.84 6.30
N THR A 444 14.17 -5.65 6.35
CA THR A 444 13.87 -6.58 7.45
C THR A 444 13.83 -8.02 6.96
N THR A 445 14.40 -8.93 7.75
CA THR A 445 14.31 -10.39 7.52
C THR A 445 13.13 -10.98 8.29
N TYR A 446 12.39 -11.87 7.64
CA TYR A 446 11.22 -12.54 8.21
C TYR A 446 11.42 -14.04 8.26
N PHE A 447 10.93 -14.69 9.31
CA PHE A 447 10.95 -16.15 9.44
C PHE A 447 9.52 -16.66 9.45
N ARG A 448 9.16 -17.56 8.52
CA ARG A 448 7.91 -18.31 8.63
C ARG A 448 8.11 -19.43 9.66
N LEU A 449 7.35 -19.35 10.75
CA LEU A 449 7.43 -20.28 11.88
C LEU A 449 6.56 -21.52 11.68
N GLY A 450 5.59 -21.45 10.78
CA GLY A 450 4.68 -22.54 10.46
C GLY A 450 3.24 -22.05 10.29
N GLU A 451 2.31 -22.98 10.44
CA GLU A 451 0.87 -22.72 10.38
C GLU A 451 0.18 -23.37 11.57
N ALA A 452 -0.81 -22.68 12.15
CA ALA A 452 -1.68 -23.21 13.18
C ALA A 452 -3.13 -22.77 12.95
N HIS A 453 -4.07 -23.72 12.98
CA HIS A 453 -5.51 -23.48 12.86
C HIS A 453 -5.91 -22.56 11.69
N GLY A 454 -5.27 -22.74 10.54
CA GLY A 454 -5.51 -21.95 9.34
C GLY A 454 -4.89 -20.54 9.38
N CYS A 455 -3.95 -20.27 10.29
CA CYS A 455 -3.23 -19.01 10.38
C CYS A 455 -1.72 -19.22 10.16
N ASP A 456 -1.14 -18.52 9.18
CA ASP A 456 0.30 -18.54 8.94
C ASP A 456 1.03 -17.62 9.92
N ILE A 457 2.10 -18.13 10.54
CA ILE A 457 2.82 -17.44 11.61
C ILE A 457 4.19 -16.98 11.11
N TYR A 458 4.47 -15.70 11.27
CA TYR A 458 5.73 -15.07 10.90
C TYR A 458 6.40 -14.41 12.10
N LEU A 459 7.71 -14.29 12.04
CA LEU A 459 8.54 -13.57 13.01
C LEU A 459 9.39 -12.52 12.28
N ALA A 460 9.48 -11.33 12.85
CA ALA A 460 10.50 -10.34 12.51
C ALA A 460 11.12 -9.77 13.79
N GLN A 461 12.37 -9.32 13.69
CA GLN A 461 13.08 -8.67 14.79
C GLN A 461 13.29 -7.18 14.46
N SER A 462 12.90 -6.30 15.38
CA SER A 462 13.32 -4.90 15.42
C SER A 462 14.56 -4.73 16.30
N GLU A 463 15.13 -3.52 16.31
CA GLU A 463 15.99 -3.03 17.38
C GLU A 463 15.13 -2.63 18.59
N ALA A 464 15.76 -2.51 19.76
CA ALA A 464 15.11 -2.03 20.97
C ALA A 464 14.79 -0.53 20.86
N GLY A 465 13.60 -0.12 21.28
CA GLY A 465 13.09 1.24 21.08
C GLY A 465 12.04 1.36 19.97
N ALA A 466 11.33 2.48 19.96
CA ALA A 466 10.31 2.78 18.95
C ALA A 466 10.91 3.51 17.74
N SER A 467 11.86 4.40 17.99
CA SER A 467 12.48 5.29 17.01
C SER A 467 13.75 4.71 16.40
N GLY A 468 14.23 5.33 15.32
CA GLY A 468 15.45 4.96 14.63
C GLY A 468 15.24 4.02 13.42
N PRO A 469 16.27 3.83 12.57
CA PRO A 469 16.14 3.06 11.32
C PRO A 469 15.72 1.60 11.51
N GLY A 470 16.16 0.95 12.58
CA GLY A 470 15.76 -0.41 12.96
C GLY A 470 14.70 -0.47 14.07
N GLY A 471 14.20 0.67 14.54
CA GLY A 471 13.23 0.73 15.63
C GLY A 471 11.88 0.13 15.25
N SER A 472 11.09 -0.22 16.28
CA SER A 472 9.84 -0.97 16.08
C SER A 472 8.80 -0.26 15.19
N ILE A 473 8.80 1.08 15.06
CA ILE A 473 7.91 1.79 14.12
C ILE A 473 8.18 1.35 12.67
N LEU A 474 9.43 1.43 12.23
CA LEU A 474 9.81 1.17 10.84
C LEU A 474 9.80 -0.33 10.54
N THR A 475 10.30 -1.16 11.46
CA THR A 475 10.24 -2.62 11.32
C THR A 475 8.81 -3.12 11.19
N ALA A 476 7.89 -2.66 12.06
CA ALA A 476 6.48 -3.03 11.97
C ALA A 476 5.86 -2.54 10.66
N TYR A 477 6.13 -1.29 10.25
CA TYR A 477 5.60 -0.73 9.02
C TYR A 477 6.07 -1.48 7.77
N ASP A 478 7.35 -1.84 7.71
CA ASP A 478 7.92 -2.66 6.62
C ASP A 478 7.32 -4.06 6.61
N ALA A 479 7.19 -4.69 7.79
CA ALA A 479 6.56 -5.99 7.92
C ALA A 479 5.09 -5.97 7.46
N PHE A 480 4.36 -4.89 7.75
CA PHE A 480 2.97 -4.77 7.32
C PHE A 480 2.83 -4.64 5.81
N ARG A 481 3.76 -3.95 5.16
CA ARG A 481 3.79 -3.83 3.69
C ARG A 481 4.22 -5.11 3.01
N PHE A 482 5.18 -5.82 3.60
CA PHE A 482 5.75 -7.04 3.03
C PHE A 482 4.84 -8.26 3.24
N LEU A 483 4.39 -8.50 4.47
CA LEU A 483 3.63 -9.69 4.85
C LEU A 483 2.12 -9.48 4.84
N ASP A 484 1.62 -8.25 4.93
CA ASP A 484 0.20 -7.94 5.12
C ASP A 484 -0.47 -8.79 6.24
N PRO A 485 0.08 -8.79 7.47
CA PRO A 485 -0.51 -9.56 8.56
C PRO A 485 -1.86 -8.95 8.96
N ALA A 486 -2.78 -9.82 9.40
CA ALA A 486 -4.06 -9.37 9.98
C ALA A 486 -3.90 -9.06 11.48
N LEU A 487 -3.01 -9.82 12.14
CA LEU A 487 -2.77 -9.80 13.58
C LEU A 487 -1.28 -9.59 13.85
N VAL A 488 -0.97 -8.87 14.92
CA VAL A 488 0.41 -8.59 15.33
C VAL A 488 0.55 -8.74 16.84
N VAL A 489 1.56 -9.49 17.29
CA VAL A 489 1.90 -9.64 18.71
C VAL A 489 3.34 -9.18 18.91
N MET A 490 3.56 -8.14 19.69
CA MET A 490 4.90 -7.83 20.20
C MET A 490 5.17 -8.77 21.37
N VAL A 491 6.13 -9.68 21.20
CA VAL A 491 6.49 -10.70 22.18
C VAL A 491 7.89 -10.44 22.72
N GLY A 492 8.08 -10.56 24.04
CA GLY A 492 9.41 -10.33 24.59
C GLY A 492 9.48 -10.17 26.10
N ILE A 493 10.46 -9.39 26.57
CA ILE A 493 10.71 -9.11 27.98
C ILE A 493 10.31 -7.68 28.37
N ALA A 494 10.03 -7.49 29.65
CA ALA A 494 9.64 -6.21 30.25
C ALA A 494 10.12 -6.13 31.69
N PHE A 495 10.12 -4.93 32.28
CA PHE A 495 10.20 -4.79 33.74
C PHE A 495 8.80 -4.86 34.36
N GLY A 496 8.72 -5.38 35.59
CA GLY A 496 7.51 -5.37 36.40
C GLY A 496 7.38 -4.08 37.22
N ALA A 497 6.16 -3.61 37.43
CA ALA A 497 5.89 -2.38 38.22
C ALA A 497 5.53 -2.66 39.69
N LYS A 498 5.27 -3.93 40.05
CA LYS A 498 4.72 -4.31 41.37
C LYS A 498 5.48 -5.50 41.99
N PRO A 499 6.72 -5.31 42.48
CA PRO A 499 7.56 -6.39 42.98
C PRO A 499 6.99 -7.18 44.17
N GLY A 500 6.01 -6.63 44.90
CA GLY A 500 5.30 -7.35 45.96
C GLY A 500 4.17 -8.27 45.48
N GLU A 501 3.69 -8.08 44.25
CA GLU A 501 2.56 -8.81 43.65
C GLU A 501 2.99 -9.66 42.44
N GLN A 502 4.19 -9.44 41.92
CA GLN A 502 4.68 -9.99 40.66
C GLN A 502 5.98 -10.77 40.88
N GLN A 503 6.29 -11.66 39.93
CA GLN A 503 7.53 -12.43 39.91
C GLN A 503 8.21 -12.39 38.54
N VAL A 504 9.54 -12.60 38.50
CA VAL A 504 10.27 -12.79 37.24
C VAL A 504 9.70 -14.00 36.50
N GLY A 505 9.36 -13.83 35.23
CA GLY A 505 8.69 -14.83 34.39
C GLY A 505 7.16 -14.76 34.39
N ASP A 506 6.54 -13.92 35.22
CA ASP A 506 5.12 -13.58 35.08
C ASP A 506 4.87 -12.89 33.74
N ILE A 507 3.71 -13.16 33.15
CA ILE A 507 3.29 -12.62 31.85
C ILE A 507 2.60 -11.27 32.07
N LEU A 508 2.91 -10.30 31.23
CA LEU A 508 2.24 -9.02 31.13
C LEU A 508 1.52 -8.94 29.78
N VAL A 509 0.20 -8.74 29.80
CA VAL A 509 -0.61 -8.57 28.59
C VAL A 509 -1.21 -7.16 28.56
N SER A 510 -0.97 -6.43 27.47
CA SER A 510 -1.51 -5.08 27.32
C SER A 510 -3.03 -5.11 27.18
N ARG A 511 -3.76 -4.55 28.16
CA ARG A 511 -5.09 -3.98 27.90
C ARG A 511 -4.95 -2.66 27.16
N GLN A 512 -3.97 -1.88 27.60
CA GLN A 512 -3.62 -0.59 27.03
C GLN A 512 -2.10 -0.41 27.02
N VAL A 513 -1.63 0.43 26.11
CA VAL A 513 -0.24 0.92 26.08
C VAL A 513 -0.29 2.44 26.19
N VAL A 514 0.63 3.03 26.95
CA VAL A 514 0.85 4.48 26.96
C VAL A 514 2.29 4.79 26.60
N ALA A 515 2.47 5.66 25.60
CA ALA A 515 3.78 6.17 25.22
C ALA A 515 4.21 7.27 26.21
N TYR A 516 5.06 6.95 27.18
CA TYR A 516 5.39 7.88 28.25
C TYR A 516 6.46 8.90 27.87
N GLU A 517 7.07 8.84 26.68
CA GLU A 517 8.07 9.83 26.25
C GLU A 517 7.46 11.21 25.93
N SER A 518 6.24 11.23 25.39
CA SER A 518 5.57 12.48 25.04
C SER A 518 5.04 13.16 26.31
N GLN A 519 5.76 14.17 26.78
CA GLN A 519 5.44 14.90 28.01
C GLN A 519 5.74 16.39 27.87
N ARG A 520 4.98 17.24 28.55
CA ARG A 520 5.39 18.61 28.84
C ARG A 520 6.15 18.64 30.16
N VAL A 521 7.40 19.08 30.11
CA VAL A 521 8.21 19.37 31.29
C VAL A 521 8.00 20.85 31.66
N GLY A 522 7.52 21.13 32.88
CA GLY A 522 7.44 22.50 33.43
C GLY A 522 7.85 22.50 34.91
N GLY A 523 7.95 23.65 35.56
CA GLY A 523 8.32 23.70 36.99
C GLY A 523 8.95 25.02 37.40
N GLN A 524 9.16 25.19 38.71
CA GLN A 524 9.88 26.32 39.33
C GLN A 524 10.99 25.76 40.22
N GLY A 525 12.21 26.29 40.12
CA GLY A 525 13.38 25.78 40.85
C GLY A 525 13.84 24.40 40.35
N THR A 526 14.24 23.51 41.26
CA THR A 526 14.80 22.18 40.95
C THR A 526 13.75 21.07 40.78
N ARG A 527 12.46 21.36 40.91
CA ARG A 527 11.38 20.36 40.77
C ARG A 527 10.74 20.44 39.38
N HIS A 528 10.95 19.42 38.57
CA HIS A 528 10.24 19.22 37.31
C HIS A 528 8.85 18.63 37.59
N ARG A 529 7.81 19.30 37.06
CA ARG A 529 6.45 18.80 36.91
C ARG A 529 6.30 18.25 35.49
N LEU A 530 6.12 16.94 35.40
CA LEU A 530 5.87 16.23 34.16
C LEU A 530 4.36 16.12 33.93
N VAL A 531 3.91 16.47 32.73
CA VAL A 531 2.51 16.33 32.31
C VAL A 531 2.47 15.45 31.06
N PRO A 532 1.90 14.24 31.13
CA PRO A 532 1.77 13.35 29.97
C PRO A 532 1.04 14.01 28.80
N ARG A 533 1.52 13.75 27.60
CA ARG A 533 0.95 14.19 26.31
C ARG A 533 0.80 13.05 25.30
N GLY A 534 1.29 11.86 25.62
CA GLY A 534 1.14 10.66 24.80
C GLY A 534 -0.26 10.07 24.86
N ASP A 535 -0.65 9.38 23.80
CA ASP A 535 -1.91 8.65 23.76
C ASP A 535 -1.88 7.44 24.70
N ARG A 536 -3.02 7.17 25.32
CA ARG A 536 -3.31 5.91 26.00
C ARG A 536 -4.21 5.08 25.10
N VAL A 537 -3.63 4.07 24.45
CA VAL A 537 -4.29 3.32 23.39
C VAL A 537 -4.68 1.93 23.86
N SER A 538 -5.83 1.43 23.38
CA SER A 538 -6.32 0.09 23.73
C SER A 538 -5.85 -0.93 22.70
N ALA A 539 -5.45 -2.13 23.18
CA ALA A 539 -5.12 -3.27 22.32
C ALA A 539 -6.38 -3.87 21.66
N SER A 540 -6.19 -4.78 20.70
CA SER A 540 -7.31 -5.48 20.04
C SER A 540 -8.19 -6.22 21.07
N PRO A 541 -9.51 -5.95 21.12
CA PRO A 541 -10.42 -6.70 21.98
C PRO A 541 -10.42 -8.20 21.71
N ARG A 542 -10.23 -8.59 20.44
CA ARG A 542 -10.21 -9.99 20.02
C ARG A 542 -8.95 -10.69 20.49
N LEU A 543 -7.77 -10.10 20.29
CA LEU A 543 -6.52 -10.68 20.77
C LEU A 543 -6.49 -10.73 22.30
N LEU A 544 -7.02 -9.70 22.96
CA LEU A 544 -7.16 -9.65 24.41
C LEU A 544 -8.07 -10.77 24.95
N ASP A 545 -9.21 -11.00 24.29
CA ASP A 545 -10.14 -12.10 24.62
C ASP A 545 -9.48 -13.48 24.48
N ARG A 546 -8.70 -13.68 23.40
CA ARG A 546 -7.95 -14.93 23.20
C ARG A 546 -6.83 -15.11 24.23
N CYS A 547 -6.12 -14.05 24.63
CA CYS A 547 -5.16 -14.12 25.73
C CYS A 547 -5.82 -14.47 27.07
N ARG A 548 -7.02 -13.96 27.36
CA ARG A 548 -7.79 -14.37 28.55
C ARG A 548 -8.21 -15.84 28.49
N THR A 549 -8.44 -16.37 27.30
CA THR A 549 -8.73 -17.80 27.11
C THR A 549 -7.48 -18.63 27.46
N VAL A 550 -6.30 -18.23 26.99
CA VAL A 550 -5.03 -18.91 27.33
C VAL A 550 -4.78 -18.90 28.85
N ASP A 551 -5.06 -17.78 29.51
CA ASP A 551 -4.86 -17.61 30.96
C ASP A 551 -5.63 -18.63 31.81
N ILE A 552 -6.82 -19.06 31.38
CA ILE A 552 -7.65 -20.04 32.12
C ILE A 552 -6.88 -21.35 32.37
N ASP A 553 -6.15 -21.82 31.35
CA ASP A 553 -5.41 -23.09 31.38
C ASP A 553 -3.88 -22.84 31.52
N TRP A 554 -3.47 -21.62 31.84
CA TRP A 554 -2.07 -21.26 31.99
C TRP A 554 -1.59 -21.54 33.42
N HIS A 555 -0.53 -22.33 33.55
CA HIS A 555 -0.03 -22.78 34.86
C HIS A 555 1.48 -22.54 35.08
N LEU A 556 2.15 -21.90 34.12
CA LEU A 556 3.61 -21.74 34.16
C LEU A 556 4.08 -20.48 34.91
N SER A 557 3.20 -19.49 35.07
CA SER A 557 3.39 -18.24 35.82
C SER A 557 2.07 -17.47 35.94
N THR A 558 2.05 -16.34 36.65
CA THR A 558 0.84 -15.48 36.73
C THR A 558 0.72 -14.60 35.48
N VAL A 559 -0.50 -14.32 35.03
CA VAL A 559 -0.76 -13.39 33.92
C VAL A 559 -1.40 -12.10 34.43
N HIS A 560 -0.75 -10.97 34.16
CA HIS A 560 -1.19 -9.64 34.57
C HIS A 560 -1.69 -8.86 33.35
N PHE A 561 -3.01 -8.63 33.30
CA PHE A 561 -3.63 -7.82 32.25
C PHE A 561 -3.77 -6.37 32.70
N GLY A 562 -3.08 -5.43 32.05
CA GLY A 562 -3.11 -4.03 32.51
C GLY A 562 -2.54 -3.02 31.54
N LEU A 563 -2.22 -1.83 32.08
CA LEU A 563 -1.53 -0.78 31.35
C LEU A 563 -0.04 -1.10 31.27
N LEU A 564 0.52 -1.07 30.05
CA LEU A 564 1.96 -1.12 29.82
C LEU A 564 2.50 0.27 29.48
N LEU A 565 3.61 0.61 30.12
CA LEU A 565 4.39 1.81 29.82
C LEU A 565 5.35 1.51 28.67
N SER A 566 5.38 2.34 27.64
CA SER A 566 6.32 2.20 26.52
C SER A 566 7.12 3.48 26.28
N GLY A 567 8.45 3.38 26.19
CA GLY A 567 9.30 4.55 25.97
C GLY A 567 10.72 4.20 25.52
N GLU A 568 11.53 5.20 25.20
CA GLU A 568 12.84 5.00 24.56
C GLU A 568 13.96 4.72 25.57
N LYS A 569 13.70 4.95 26.87
CA LYS A 569 14.71 4.79 27.91
C LYS A 569 14.68 3.37 28.48
N LEU A 570 15.84 2.75 28.53
CA LEU A 570 16.08 1.61 29.41
C LEU A 570 16.13 2.11 30.87
N ILE A 571 15.03 1.99 31.60
CA ILE A 571 14.94 2.45 32.99
C ILE A 571 15.77 1.53 33.89
N ASP A 572 16.57 2.15 34.77
CA ASP A 572 17.42 1.46 35.74
C ASP A 572 17.63 2.33 36.99
N SER A 573 16.54 2.90 37.49
CA SER A 573 16.52 3.84 38.59
C SER A 573 15.16 3.79 39.26
N ALA A 574 15.13 3.35 40.52
CA ALA A 574 13.91 3.33 41.32
C ALA A 574 13.26 4.72 41.40
N ASP A 575 14.06 5.77 41.64
CA ASP A 575 13.58 7.15 41.72
C ASP A 575 12.94 7.61 40.40
N TYR A 576 13.52 7.25 39.25
CA TYR A 576 12.94 7.58 37.95
C TYR A 576 11.67 6.77 37.69
N LEU A 577 11.66 5.50 38.06
CA LEU A 577 10.49 4.64 37.94
C LEU A 577 9.32 5.18 38.77
N ASP A 578 9.57 5.64 40.00
CA ASP A 578 8.56 6.27 40.85
C ASP A 578 8.02 7.56 40.22
N GLN A 579 8.88 8.37 39.59
CA GLN A 579 8.45 9.58 38.87
C GLN A 579 7.58 9.26 37.65
N VAL A 580 7.87 8.17 36.93
CA VAL A 580 7.05 7.71 35.81
C VAL A 580 5.74 7.14 36.34
N ALA A 581 5.77 6.30 37.37
CA ALA A 581 4.59 5.68 37.97
C ALA A 581 3.61 6.71 38.56
N ALA A 582 4.13 7.77 39.19
CA ALA A 582 3.33 8.87 39.74
C ALA A 582 2.52 9.62 38.68
N GLN A 583 2.94 9.60 37.40
CA GLN A 583 2.21 10.23 36.30
C GLN A 583 1.02 9.42 35.82
N PHE A 584 1.06 8.10 36.00
CA PHE A 584 0.06 7.15 35.54
C PHE A 584 -0.66 6.46 36.71
N GLY A 585 -0.65 7.07 37.90
CA GLY A 585 -1.47 6.64 39.04
C GLY A 585 -1.19 5.23 39.57
N HIS A 586 0.03 4.71 39.46
CA HIS A 586 0.42 3.35 39.86
C HIS A 586 -0.40 2.22 39.20
N GLU A 587 -1.11 2.51 38.10
CA GLU A 587 -1.99 1.55 37.43
C GLU A 587 -1.23 0.61 36.47
N ALA A 588 0.02 0.94 36.15
CA ALA A 588 0.85 0.17 35.26
C ALA A 588 1.21 -1.20 35.86
N VAL A 589 1.19 -2.24 35.02
CA VAL A 589 1.66 -3.58 35.40
C VAL A 589 3.13 -3.80 35.07
N GLY A 590 3.71 -2.95 34.23
CA GLY A 590 5.11 -3.00 33.82
C GLY A 590 5.39 -2.07 32.64
N GLY A 591 6.59 -2.18 32.07
CA GLY A 591 6.96 -1.41 30.89
C GLY A 591 8.09 -2.00 30.05
N GLU A 592 8.19 -1.48 28.83
CA GLU A 592 9.06 -1.94 27.75
C GLU A 592 9.39 -0.78 26.79
N MET A 593 10.04 -1.03 25.66
CA MET A 593 10.57 0.02 24.78
C MET A 593 10.00 0.05 23.34
N GLU A 594 9.12 -0.87 22.94
CA GLU A 594 8.70 -1.04 21.54
C GLU A 594 7.19 -0.88 21.28
N GLY A 595 6.34 -1.08 22.28
CA GLY A 595 4.88 -1.06 22.17
C GLY A 595 4.32 0.25 21.60
N ALA A 596 4.96 1.39 21.91
CA ALA A 596 4.68 2.68 21.32
C ALA A 596 4.83 2.67 19.79
N GLY A 597 5.89 2.03 19.31
CA GLY A 597 6.17 1.93 17.89
C GLY A 597 5.23 0.96 17.16
N LEU A 598 4.97 -0.19 17.78
CA LEU A 598 3.99 -1.16 17.25
C LEU A 598 2.62 -0.50 17.07
N TYR A 599 2.06 0.14 18.11
CA TYR A 599 0.71 0.70 17.98
C TYR A 599 0.68 1.80 16.92
N ALA A 600 1.70 2.66 16.85
CA ALA A 600 1.73 3.76 15.89
C ALA A 600 1.65 3.24 14.44
N ALA A 601 2.43 2.20 14.13
CA ALA A 601 2.40 1.55 12.83
C ALA A 601 1.07 0.80 12.60
N ALA A 602 0.59 0.06 13.59
CA ALA A 602 -0.60 -0.79 13.49
C ALA A 602 -1.88 0.03 13.33
N TYR A 603 -1.99 1.15 14.06
CA TYR A 603 -3.10 2.09 13.95
C TYR A 603 -3.19 2.67 12.53
N ARG A 604 -2.06 3.11 11.97
CA ARG A 604 -2.00 3.67 10.61
C ARG A 604 -2.40 2.65 9.54
N GLN A 605 -2.01 1.39 9.71
CA GLN A 605 -2.27 0.30 8.75
C GLN A 605 -3.50 -0.55 9.09
N ARG A 606 -4.30 -0.15 10.10
CA ARG A 606 -5.49 -0.84 10.58
C ARG A 606 -5.26 -2.32 10.91
N LYS A 607 -4.14 -2.62 11.58
CA LYS A 607 -3.78 -3.98 12.01
C LYS A 607 -4.24 -4.21 13.45
N GLU A 608 -4.78 -5.40 13.72
CA GLU A 608 -5.06 -5.82 15.09
C GLU A 608 -3.73 -6.09 15.81
N TRP A 609 -3.54 -5.55 17.00
CA TRP A 609 -2.28 -5.65 17.72
C TRP A 609 -2.47 -5.89 19.22
N ILE A 610 -1.47 -6.50 19.84
CA ILE A 610 -1.34 -6.65 21.30
C ILE A 610 0.14 -6.75 21.68
N VAL A 611 0.49 -6.35 22.90
CA VAL A 611 1.81 -6.53 23.50
C VAL A 611 1.71 -7.62 24.58
N VAL A 612 2.57 -8.63 24.47
CA VAL A 612 2.69 -9.74 25.42
C VAL A 612 4.15 -9.85 25.83
N LYS A 613 4.47 -9.48 27.06
CA LYS A 613 5.84 -9.54 27.58
C LYS A 613 5.89 -10.45 28.82
N ALA A 614 7.09 -10.79 29.28
CA ALA A 614 7.27 -11.39 30.60
C ALA A 614 8.31 -10.62 31.40
N ILE A 615 8.17 -10.62 32.72
CA ILE A 615 9.01 -9.83 33.63
C ILE A 615 10.43 -10.40 33.68
N SER A 616 11.45 -9.63 33.30
CA SER A 616 12.87 -9.97 33.48
C SER A 616 13.52 -9.30 34.70
N ASP A 617 13.03 -8.12 35.09
CA ASP A 617 13.58 -7.31 36.16
C ASP A 617 12.57 -6.25 36.66
N TRP A 618 13.04 -5.31 37.49
CA TRP A 618 12.23 -4.30 38.17
C TRP A 618 12.63 -2.86 37.80
N ALA A 619 13.55 -2.67 36.86
CA ALA A 619 14.08 -1.36 36.47
C ALA A 619 14.58 -0.47 37.64
N ASP A 620 15.05 -1.08 38.74
CA ASP A 620 15.31 -0.43 40.03
C ASP A 620 16.80 -0.11 40.30
N GLY A 621 17.69 -0.35 39.33
CA GLY A 621 19.14 -0.20 39.52
C GLY A 621 19.84 -1.48 39.99
N LYS A 622 19.11 -2.58 40.26
CA LYS A 622 19.67 -3.84 40.81
C LYS A 622 19.70 -4.98 39.78
N LYS A 623 19.73 -4.65 38.49
CA LYS A 623 19.54 -5.59 37.37
C LYS A 623 20.72 -6.53 37.04
N HIS A 624 21.78 -6.57 37.85
CA HIS A 624 23.03 -7.27 37.51
C HIS A 624 23.05 -8.76 37.87
N GLU A 625 22.34 -9.20 38.92
CA GLU A 625 22.36 -10.60 39.33
C GLU A 625 21.58 -11.50 38.37
N ARG A 626 22.20 -12.58 37.86
CA ARG A 626 21.54 -13.60 37.00
C ARG A 626 20.77 -13.00 35.81
N LYS A 627 21.21 -11.84 35.28
CA LYS A 627 20.51 -11.11 34.22
C LYS A 627 20.18 -11.99 33.01
N VAL A 628 21.16 -12.75 32.54
CA VAL A 628 21.01 -13.64 31.37
C VAL A 628 19.96 -14.72 31.63
N GLU A 629 20.00 -15.36 32.80
CA GLU A 629 19.03 -16.40 33.19
C GLU A 629 17.61 -15.84 33.28
N ARG A 630 17.46 -14.65 33.90
CA ARG A 630 16.15 -13.99 34.04
C ARG A 630 15.57 -13.57 32.69
N GLN A 631 16.38 -12.99 31.80
CA GLN A 631 15.95 -12.62 30.46
C GLN A 631 15.58 -13.86 29.62
N GLN A 632 16.37 -14.92 29.69
CA GLN A 632 16.08 -16.18 29.01
C GLN A 632 14.77 -16.81 29.52
N LEU A 633 14.57 -16.85 30.85
CA LEU A 633 13.35 -17.36 31.47
C LEU A 633 12.13 -16.55 31.02
N ALA A 634 12.20 -15.22 31.14
CA ALA A 634 11.12 -14.32 30.74
C ALA A 634 10.80 -14.46 29.24
N ALA A 635 11.81 -14.38 28.36
CA ALA A 635 11.62 -14.52 26.92
C ALA A 635 11.02 -15.90 26.55
N THR A 636 11.44 -16.97 27.23
CA THR A 636 10.86 -18.32 27.04
C THR A 636 9.41 -18.36 27.49
N ARG A 637 9.08 -17.79 28.66
CA ARG A 637 7.70 -17.72 29.18
C ARG A 637 6.78 -16.93 28.26
N ALA A 638 7.21 -15.77 27.77
CA ALA A 638 6.46 -14.97 26.81
C ALA A 638 6.23 -15.74 25.50
N ALA A 639 7.27 -16.39 24.96
CA ALA A 639 7.17 -17.22 23.77
C ALA A 639 6.21 -18.40 23.96
N GLN A 640 6.25 -19.09 25.10
CA GLN A 640 5.35 -20.20 25.45
C GLN A 640 3.90 -19.74 25.55
N PHE A 641 3.64 -18.58 26.16
CA PHE A 641 2.30 -18.02 26.26
C PHE A 641 1.73 -17.65 24.88
N VAL A 642 2.54 -17.04 24.02
CA VAL A 642 2.14 -16.71 22.64
C VAL A 642 2.01 -17.98 21.78
N ALA A 643 2.82 -19.01 22.00
CA ALA A 643 2.64 -20.30 21.35
C ALA A 643 1.30 -20.94 21.74
N ALA A 644 0.92 -20.90 23.03
CA ALA A 644 -0.38 -21.36 23.51
C ALA A 644 -1.54 -20.54 22.92
N LEU A 645 -1.37 -19.23 22.75
CA LEU A 645 -2.32 -18.37 22.03
C LEU A 645 -2.53 -18.82 20.58
N VAL A 646 -1.44 -19.17 19.91
CA VAL A 646 -1.46 -19.61 18.50
C VAL A 646 -2.09 -21.00 18.36
N THR A 647 -1.73 -21.95 19.22
CA THR A 647 -2.27 -23.33 19.18
C THR A 647 -3.63 -23.48 19.82
N GLY A 648 -4.09 -22.51 20.61
CA GLY A 648 -5.47 -22.47 21.13
C GLY A 648 -6.52 -22.17 20.05
N GLY A 649 -6.11 -21.70 18.87
CA GLY A 649 -7.00 -21.37 17.76
C GLY A 649 -7.77 -20.04 17.93
N GLY A 650 -8.73 -19.77 17.04
CA GLY A 650 -9.54 -18.54 17.09
C GLY A 650 -8.89 -17.27 16.52
N LEU A 651 -7.64 -17.38 16.02
CA LEU A 651 -6.91 -16.31 15.33
C LEU A 651 -7.28 -16.19 13.84
N ALA A 652 -7.83 -17.23 13.23
CA ALA A 652 -8.40 -17.12 11.89
C ALA A 652 -9.80 -16.44 11.91
N PRO A 653 -10.15 -15.55 10.95
CA PRO A 653 -11.51 -15.03 10.82
C PRO A 653 -12.48 -16.21 10.68
N GLY A 654 -13.58 -16.17 11.42
CA GLY A 654 -14.47 -17.31 11.63
C GLY A 654 -14.83 -18.07 10.34
N LEU A 655 -14.26 -19.25 10.17
CA LEU A 655 -15.05 -20.37 9.66
C LEU A 655 -16.16 -20.56 10.69
N ALA A 656 -17.40 -20.22 10.32
CA ALA A 656 -18.54 -20.88 10.95
C ALA A 656 -18.20 -22.37 10.98
N GLN A 657 -18.16 -22.96 12.17
CA GLN A 657 -18.06 -24.39 12.34
C GLN A 657 -19.21 -25.01 11.53
N ALA A 658 -18.90 -25.51 10.33
CA ALA A 658 -19.75 -26.50 9.70
C ALA A 658 -19.27 -27.81 10.28
N GLY A 659 -20.07 -28.39 11.17
CA GLY A 659 -19.77 -29.67 11.80
C GLY A 659 -19.93 -29.70 13.31
N ALA A 660 -21.04 -29.17 13.83
CA ALA A 660 -21.64 -29.69 15.06
C ALA A 660 -23.15 -29.67 14.87
N THR A 661 -23.66 -30.69 14.20
CA THR A 661 -25.07 -31.07 14.32
C THR A 661 -25.29 -31.46 15.78
N VAL A 662 -25.75 -30.52 16.58
CA VAL A 662 -26.55 -30.88 17.76
C VAL A 662 -27.84 -31.40 17.16
N GLU A 663 -28.05 -32.72 17.24
CA GLU A 663 -29.38 -33.30 17.03
C GLU A 663 -30.34 -32.56 17.98
N ARG A 664 -31.15 -31.68 17.39
CA ARG A 664 -32.35 -31.22 18.05
C ARG A 664 -33.33 -32.37 17.92
N ASP A 665 -33.50 -33.11 19.00
CA ASP A 665 -34.69 -33.95 19.16
C ASP A 665 -35.93 -33.09 18.89
N ASP A 666 -36.79 -33.63 18.04
CA ASP A 666 -38.07 -33.09 17.65
C ASP A 666 -38.90 -32.66 18.87
N ILE A 667 -39.05 -31.35 19.07
CA ILE A 667 -40.21 -30.80 19.76
C ILE A 667 -41.06 -30.14 18.69
N GLY A 668 -41.99 -30.94 18.16
CA GLY A 668 -42.99 -30.47 17.20
C GLY A 668 -43.85 -29.33 17.75
N PRO A 669 -44.49 -28.54 16.87
CA PRO A 669 -45.34 -27.44 17.29
C PRO A 669 -46.53 -27.96 18.11
N PRO A 670 -46.92 -27.29 19.20
CA PRO A 670 -48.04 -27.75 20.01
C PRO A 670 -49.32 -27.65 19.19
N ARG A 671 -49.99 -28.80 19.02
CA ARG A 671 -51.36 -28.88 18.53
C ARG A 671 -52.28 -28.22 19.54
N ALA A 672 -53.07 -27.26 19.07
CA ALA A 672 -54.20 -26.72 19.80
C ALA A 672 -55.33 -27.76 19.77
N GLU A 673 -55.70 -28.31 20.92
CA GLU A 673 -56.96 -29.01 21.14
C GLU A 673 -57.75 -28.35 22.28
N CYS A 674 -58.87 -27.77 21.87
CA CYS A 674 -60.21 -27.74 22.48
C CYS A 674 -60.44 -27.57 23.99
N ALA A 675 -61.16 -26.48 24.27
CA ALA A 675 -62.53 -26.43 24.82
C ALA A 675 -62.77 -26.41 26.35
N ALA A 676 -63.35 -25.25 26.76
CA ALA A 676 -64.48 -25.05 27.67
C ALA A 676 -64.53 -25.75 29.04
N ALA A 677 -64.53 -24.95 30.11
CA ALA A 677 -65.73 -24.55 30.88
C ALA A 677 -65.36 -24.16 32.33
N ASP A 678 -66.01 -23.10 32.81
CA ASP A 678 -66.36 -22.75 34.21
C ASP A 678 -65.24 -22.67 35.27
N GLY A 679 -65.16 -21.69 36.17
CA GLY A 679 -66.06 -20.65 36.64
C GLY A 679 -65.40 -20.00 37.88
N ASP A 680 -66.08 -19.01 38.44
CA ASP A 680 -65.85 -18.41 39.76
C ASP A 680 -64.73 -17.37 39.98
N THR A 681 -65.15 -16.13 39.73
CA THR A 681 -65.36 -15.06 40.73
C THR A 681 -64.37 -14.90 41.90
N ALA A 682 -63.70 -13.74 41.92
CA ALA A 682 -63.59 -12.74 43.01
C ALA A 682 -62.31 -11.93 42.73
N GLY A 683 -62.27 -10.60 42.70
CA GLY A 683 -63.09 -9.59 43.33
C GLY A 683 -62.13 -8.57 43.94
N PHE A 684 -62.32 -7.27 43.62
CA PHE A 684 -61.70 -6.09 44.22
C PHE A 684 -60.18 -5.90 43.96
N GLY A 685 -59.65 -4.72 43.64
CA GLY A 685 -60.20 -3.38 43.67
C GLY A 685 -59.06 -2.42 44.04
N SER A 686 -58.73 -1.54 43.07
CA SER A 686 -58.30 -0.13 43.20
C SER A 686 -57.17 0.31 44.16
N THR A 687 -56.49 1.38 43.69
CA THR A 687 -55.85 2.48 44.45
C THR A 687 -54.52 2.12 45.17
N ASP A 688 -53.48 2.95 45.23
CA ASP A 688 -53.31 4.35 44.85
C ASP A 688 -51.80 4.70 44.83
N ARG A 689 -51.50 5.74 44.04
CA ARG A 689 -50.58 6.88 44.24
C ARG A 689 -49.28 6.80 45.07
N GLU A 690 -48.35 7.59 44.51
CA GLU A 690 -47.39 8.50 45.19
C GLU A 690 -46.23 7.83 45.95
N SER A 691 -45.05 8.42 46.13
CA SER A 691 -44.31 9.55 45.57
C SER A 691 -42.96 9.54 46.32
N ALA A 692 -41.99 10.31 45.84
CA ALA A 692 -40.80 10.77 46.57
C ALA A 692 -39.77 9.66 46.92
N SER A 693 -38.47 9.87 46.99
CA SER A 693 -37.56 10.99 46.75
C SER A 693 -36.19 10.48 47.21
N SER A 694 -35.13 10.61 46.42
CA SER A 694 -33.83 11.20 46.80
C SER A 694 -32.82 11.05 45.67
#